data_AF-A0A517L991-F1
#
_entry.id   AF-A0A517L991-F1
#
_cell.length_a   1.000
_cell.length_b   1.000
_cell.length_c   1.000
_cell.angle_alpha   90.00
_cell.angle_beta   90.00
_cell.angle_gamma   90.00
#
_symmetry.space_group_name_H-M   'P 1'
#
loop_
_entity.id
_entity.type
_entity.pdbx_description
1 polymer ?
#
loop_
_entity_poly.entity_id
_entity_poly.type
_entity_poly.pdbx_seq_one_letter_code
_entity_poly.pdbx_strand_id
1 'polypeptide(L)'
;MLQFASRMFALIACLFALLNGLSSARETMDERARSFRQRRSKLMSPGKHSPLERRGNSTWRFLNDKSQAYVVKSLPGINFDLGEMYAGQIPVGNDSSRKMFFVYQPTIGHPVDEVVVWFNGGPGCSSLEGFLQENGRFIWNWGQYSATENMYTWVNLTNVLWVEYPVGVGFSTGKVTAASEEDIADDFIAFFKNFLDIFAIKNFKIYVTGESYAGRYVSFVSAAMLDQNDTKSFDLRGALMYDPAIGQHEYVEQTIPTVPYVQEYSKFFNFNKTFMDQLASAHKSCGYADYLDKYMVFPPAGVQPWLKGSFSNPSDRCDVWDLAWSAAFRPNPCFNVYAINNMCPIQSDPIGFPSDIQYQYAGMGGTYFDRSDVKTALNVPQDLSWSECSAPVFAKSAPRGPYRNGDNSLDPIQHVLPKVIEATNRVLIANGEYDFVIMTNGVLLSIQNMTWGGALGFQSKPTTPIDIQLPDLQWQSALVNSGLDGLDGPGQGIMGVQHYERGLMWAETYQCDAPEVMTKLEAKILLRHSSLLSPNSQFSNSEDFKMPMPTDEALVAKADEVKNLFKGAFGTPPGYRPGKTNPSPPLPPPSLRTITNPHPPPAHAKGTVLTGTWQPTSPPSPLSKAWHISNPTTVLARFSSSTGIPSIPDNDPNASPKGLAIRFNYPPTTDGKRKHTDIIAHSTPHFPTRTGAEFGEFLRAFGASQAPGVEHPTPIESFLGSHTYTREFVEAEKPLPVSFGTEGYWGLNAFKFIAEDGEETFVRYEFVPVAGFSHLSPSDAAAKSPNYLDEEVRERINQGPVGMKLLVQIAAEGDVVDDVTVHWPAEREKVELGTVWLDTVDEDGAGTQKKTIFDPIPRVEGIEASKDPLLDFRAAVYLISGRERREA
;
A
#
# COMPACT_ATOMS: atom_id res chain seq x y z
N MET A 1 -47.80 -60.97 14.72
CA MET A 1 -48.76 -60.93 13.61
C MET A 1 -49.26 -59.50 13.50
N LEU A 2 -49.16 -58.94 12.28
CA LEU A 2 -49.94 -57.83 11.71
C LEU A 2 -50.00 -56.55 12.57
N GLN A 3 -49.41 -55.42 12.17
CA GLN A 3 -49.28 -54.81 10.84
C GLN A 3 -47.98 -53.96 10.85
N PHE A 4 -46.98 -54.01 9.96
CA PHE A 4 -46.76 -54.55 8.61
C PHE A 4 -47.78 -54.15 7.55
N ALA A 5 -47.79 -52.85 7.18
CA ALA A 5 -47.91 -52.34 5.81
C ALA A 5 -48.10 -50.81 5.83
N SER A 6 -46.99 -50.04 5.84
CA SER A 6 -46.96 -48.65 5.30
C SER A 6 -45.56 -48.02 5.33
N ARG A 7 -44.55 -48.72 5.85
CA ARG A 7 -43.13 -48.37 5.68
C ARG A 7 -42.58 -48.94 4.38
N MET A 8 -42.94 -48.39 3.22
CA MET A 8 -42.17 -48.63 1.97
C MET A 8 -42.44 -47.66 0.80
N PHE A 9 -42.88 -46.41 1.04
CA PHE A 9 -43.01 -45.43 -0.05
C PHE A 9 -42.54 -43.99 0.24
N ALA A 10 -42.05 -43.69 1.46
CA ALA A 10 -41.46 -42.38 1.78
C ALA A 10 -39.92 -42.35 1.76
N LEU A 11 -39.28 -43.51 1.57
CA LEU A 11 -37.81 -43.65 1.50
C LEU A 11 -37.25 -43.65 0.07
N ILE A 12 -38.11 -43.51 -0.95
CA ILE A 12 -37.70 -43.39 -2.36
C ILE A 12 -37.86 -41.94 -2.90
N ALA A 13 -38.57 -41.07 -2.18
CA ALA A 13 -38.71 -39.65 -2.56
C ALA A 13 -37.58 -38.74 -2.01
N CYS A 14 -36.93 -39.11 -0.90
CA CYS A 14 -35.79 -38.34 -0.37
C CYS A 14 -34.42 -38.80 -0.91
N LEU A 15 -34.33 -39.97 -1.57
CA LEU A 15 -33.11 -40.39 -2.28
C LEU A 15 -33.01 -39.83 -3.71
N PHE A 16 -34.07 -39.24 -4.26
CA PHE A 16 -34.02 -38.53 -5.55
C PHE A 16 -33.78 -37.01 -5.41
N ALA A 17 -33.98 -36.42 -4.22
CA ALA A 17 -33.64 -35.03 -3.95
C ALA A 17 -32.15 -34.83 -3.55
N LEU A 18 -31.49 -35.89 -3.06
CA LEU A 18 -30.06 -35.89 -2.75
C LEU A 18 -29.16 -36.28 -3.94
N LEU A 19 -29.75 -36.59 -5.10
CA LEU A 19 -29.03 -36.78 -6.37
C LEU A 19 -29.18 -35.60 -7.35
N ASN A 20 -29.89 -34.52 -6.97
CA ASN A 20 -30.04 -33.32 -7.79
C ASN A 20 -29.34 -32.06 -7.22
N GLY A 21 -28.61 -32.18 -6.10
CA GLY A 21 -27.77 -31.08 -5.57
C GLY A 21 -26.31 -31.10 -6.05
N LEU A 22 -25.89 -32.16 -6.75
CA LEU A 22 -24.57 -32.30 -7.37
C LEU A 22 -24.73 -32.62 -8.86
N SER A 23 -25.45 -31.77 -9.57
CA SER A 23 -25.02 -31.44 -10.92
C SER A 23 -24.63 -29.97 -10.87
N SER A 24 -23.33 -29.68 -10.96
CA SER A 24 -22.97 -28.55 -11.79
C SER A 24 -23.55 -28.92 -13.15
N ALA A 25 -24.72 -28.39 -13.51
CA ALA A 25 -25.09 -28.38 -14.91
C ALA A 25 -23.92 -27.66 -15.58
N ARG A 26 -23.03 -28.43 -16.22
CA ARG A 26 -22.10 -27.87 -17.19
C ARG A 26 -23.04 -27.27 -18.22
N GLU A 27 -23.31 -25.99 -18.08
CA GLU A 27 -23.96 -25.23 -19.14
C GLU A 27 -23.26 -25.65 -20.42
N THR A 28 -24.04 -26.19 -21.35
CA THR A 28 -23.52 -26.55 -22.65
C THR A 28 -22.90 -25.31 -23.28
N MET A 29 -21.93 -25.47 -24.18
CA MET A 29 -21.31 -24.34 -24.89
C MET A 29 -22.37 -23.38 -25.46
N ASP A 30 -23.50 -23.92 -25.94
CA ASP A 30 -24.63 -23.16 -26.47
C ASP A 30 -25.44 -22.40 -25.41
N GLU A 31 -25.52 -22.89 -24.18
CA GLU A 31 -26.18 -22.19 -23.06
C GLU A 31 -25.31 -21.04 -22.53
N ARG A 32 -23.99 -21.27 -22.41
CA ARG A 32 -23.00 -20.20 -22.11
C ARG A 32 -22.99 -19.12 -23.19
N ALA A 33 -22.98 -19.51 -24.46
CA ALA A 33 -23.00 -18.56 -25.56
C ALA A 33 -24.31 -17.74 -25.61
N ARG A 34 -25.46 -18.36 -25.28
CA ARG A 34 -26.76 -17.66 -25.21
C ARG A 34 -26.86 -16.72 -24.00
N SER A 35 -26.35 -17.12 -22.83
CA SER A 35 -26.32 -16.26 -21.65
C SER A 35 -25.42 -15.04 -21.85
N PHE A 36 -24.26 -15.20 -22.49
CA PHE A 36 -23.39 -14.09 -22.92
C PHE A 36 -24.10 -13.14 -23.91
N ARG A 37 -24.83 -13.67 -24.91
CA ARG A 37 -25.57 -12.83 -25.88
C ARG A 37 -26.73 -12.06 -25.24
N GLN A 38 -27.46 -12.68 -24.32
CA GLN A 38 -28.56 -12.02 -23.58
C GLN A 38 -28.08 -10.95 -22.60
N ARG A 39 -26.92 -11.13 -21.95
CA ARG A 39 -26.29 -10.06 -21.14
C ARG A 39 -25.86 -8.88 -22.01
N ARG A 40 -25.26 -9.16 -23.18
CA ARG A 40 -24.81 -8.13 -24.14
C ARG A 40 -25.96 -7.32 -24.75
N SER A 41 -27.15 -7.90 -24.95
CA SER A 41 -28.29 -7.16 -25.54
C SER A 41 -28.93 -6.14 -24.60
N LYS A 42 -28.67 -6.21 -23.28
CA LYS A 42 -29.16 -5.24 -22.28
C LYS A 42 -28.27 -3.99 -22.13
N LEU A 43 -27.13 -3.96 -22.82
CA LEU A 43 -26.00 -3.08 -22.50
C LEU A 43 -25.78 -1.89 -23.43
N MET A 44 -26.64 -1.72 -24.43
CA MET A 44 -26.52 -0.63 -25.40
C MET A 44 -27.28 0.60 -24.87
N SER A 45 -26.66 1.34 -23.94
CA SER A 45 -27.09 2.69 -23.59
C SER A 45 -25.87 3.54 -23.23
N PRO A 46 -25.72 4.76 -23.79
CA PRO A 46 -24.57 5.60 -23.49
C PRO A 46 -24.62 6.06 -22.02
N GLY A 47 -23.55 5.80 -21.27
CA GLY A 47 -23.37 6.39 -19.93
C GLY A 47 -23.21 7.91 -20.04
N LYS A 48 -23.93 8.66 -19.22
CA LYS A 48 -23.79 10.11 -19.12
C LYS A 48 -22.65 10.43 -18.15
N HIS A 49 -21.61 11.10 -18.65
CA HIS A 49 -20.62 11.76 -17.79
C HIS A 49 -21.21 13.03 -17.18
N SER A 50 -21.07 13.20 -15.87
CA SER A 50 -21.41 14.43 -15.17
C SER A 50 -20.34 15.50 -15.42
N PRO A 51 -20.70 16.75 -15.74
CA PRO A 51 -19.74 17.84 -15.81
C PRO A 51 -19.34 18.26 -14.39
N LEU A 52 -18.03 18.26 -14.11
CA LEU A 52 -17.46 18.80 -12.89
C LEU A 52 -17.36 20.33 -12.98
N GLU A 53 -17.67 21.00 -11.86
CA GLU A 53 -17.66 22.46 -11.73
C GLU A 53 -16.23 23.02 -11.80
N ARG A 54 -16.03 24.01 -12.68
CA ARG A 54 -14.76 24.76 -12.81
C ARG A 54 -14.53 25.63 -11.58
N ARG A 55 -13.44 25.40 -10.83
CA ARG A 55 -12.92 26.39 -9.87
C ARG A 55 -12.16 27.48 -10.62
N GLY A 56 -12.41 28.75 -10.28
CA GLY A 56 -11.78 29.90 -10.94
C GLY A 56 -10.29 30.07 -10.61
N ASN A 57 -9.53 30.59 -11.57
CA ASN A 57 -8.06 30.74 -11.55
C ASN A 57 -7.47 31.62 -10.40
N SER A 58 -8.28 32.31 -9.60
CA SER A 58 -7.79 33.29 -8.60
C SER A 58 -7.33 32.68 -7.27
N THR A 59 -7.21 31.35 -7.18
CA THR A 59 -6.90 30.61 -5.93
C THR A 59 -5.78 29.58 -6.07
N TRP A 60 -5.10 29.55 -7.23
CA TRP A 60 -4.01 28.61 -7.53
C TRP A 60 -2.76 28.92 -6.70
N ARG A 61 -2.19 27.89 -6.07
CA ARG A 61 -1.17 28.01 -5.01
C ARG A 61 0.13 28.58 -5.54
N PHE A 62 0.52 28.19 -6.74
CA PHE A 62 1.80 28.52 -7.33
C PHE A 62 1.69 29.57 -8.43
N LEU A 63 0.50 30.16 -8.65
CA LEU A 63 0.29 31.26 -9.58
C LEU A 63 0.81 32.58 -8.98
N ASN A 64 1.83 33.15 -9.60
CA ASN A 64 2.45 34.41 -9.22
C ASN A 64 3.03 35.12 -10.46
N ASP A 65 3.60 36.32 -10.29
CA ASP A 65 4.15 37.13 -11.39
C ASP A 65 5.21 36.41 -12.24
N LYS A 66 5.98 35.48 -11.65
CA LYS A 66 7.01 34.70 -12.35
C LYS A 66 6.43 33.46 -13.03
N SER A 67 5.43 32.82 -12.44
CA SER A 67 4.85 31.57 -12.98
C SER A 67 3.72 31.80 -14.00
N GLN A 68 3.14 33.01 -14.05
CA GLN A 68 2.01 33.33 -14.92
C GLN A 68 2.28 33.05 -16.41
N ALA A 69 3.52 33.22 -16.87
CA ALA A 69 3.92 32.97 -18.26
C ALA A 69 3.88 31.48 -18.65
N TYR A 70 3.84 30.58 -17.66
CA TYR A 70 3.87 29.13 -17.87
C TYR A 70 2.50 28.46 -17.72
N VAL A 71 1.45 29.21 -17.38
CA VAL A 71 0.11 28.64 -17.13
C VAL A 71 -0.43 27.90 -18.34
N VAL A 72 -0.86 26.65 -18.14
CA VAL A 72 -1.60 25.86 -19.13
C VAL A 72 -3.09 25.95 -18.81
N LYS A 73 -3.87 26.54 -19.72
CA LYS A 73 -5.33 26.75 -19.50
C LYS A 73 -6.19 25.57 -19.91
N SER A 74 -5.73 24.82 -20.90
CA SER A 74 -6.44 23.69 -21.52
C SER A 74 -5.48 22.99 -22.48
N LEU A 75 -5.65 21.69 -22.70
CA LEU A 75 -4.89 20.92 -23.68
C LEU A 75 -5.83 20.36 -24.76
N PRO A 76 -5.52 20.52 -26.06
CA PRO A 76 -6.33 19.95 -27.12
C PRO A 76 -6.50 18.44 -26.97
N GLY A 77 -7.72 17.91 -27.09
CA GLY A 77 -8.00 16.47 -26.93
C GLY A 77 -8.14 16.00 -25.48
N ILE A 78 -7.82 16.84 -24.50
CA ILE A 78 -8.00 16.58 -23.07
C ILE A 78 -9.26 17.31 -22.59
N ASN A 79 -10.37 16.57 -22.45
CA ASN A 79 -11.71 17.16 -22.28
C ASN A 79 -12.23 17.14 -20.83
N PHE A 80 -11.34 17.06 -19.85
CA PHE A 80 -11.65 17.14 -18.41
C PHE A 80 -10.80 18.25 -17.76
N ASP A 81 -11.10 18.55 -16.49
CA ASP A 81 -10.40 19.60 -15.75
C ASP A 81 -8.93 19.22 -15.52
N LEU A 82 -8.02 20.10 -15.94
CA LEU A 82 -6.58 19.92 -15.73
C LEU A 82 -6.16 20.30 -14.30
N GLY A 83 -6.96 21.10 -13.61
CA GLY A 83 -6.52 21.78 -12.39
C GLY A 83 -5.44 22.83 -12.67
N GLU A 84 -4.66 23.14 -11.64
CA GLU A 84 -3.48 24.01 -11.75
C GLU A 84 -2.37 23.26 -12.52
N MET A 85 -1.83 23.85 -13.59
CA MET A 85 -0.81 23.23 -14.43
C MET A 85 0.07 24.29 -15.11
N TYR A 86 1.37 24.01 -15.19
CA TYR A 86 2.35 24.89 -15.83
C TYR A 86 3.23 24.11 -16.80
N ALA A 87 3.60 24.74 -17.91
CA ALA A 87 4.54 24.19 -18.88
C ALA A 87 5.28 25.29 -19.62
N GLY A 88 6.51 25.00 -20.04
CA GLY A 88 7.32 25.88 -20.87
C GLY A 88 8.81 25.62 -20.69
N GLN A 89 9.64 26.55 -21.19
CA GLN A 89 11.10 26.44 -21.12
C GLN A 89 11.68 27.34 -20.01
N ILE A 90 12.55 26.79 -19.17
CA ILE A 90 13.34 27.54 -18.18
C ILE A 90 14.82 27.48 -18.57
N PRO A 91 15.55 28.62 -18.50
CA PRO A 91 16.99 28.64 -18.75
C PRO A 91 17.79 27.74 -17.80
N VAL A 92 18.86 27.16 -18.32
CA VAL A 92 19.88 26.45 -17.53
C VAL A 92 20.82 27.49 -16.93
N GLY A 93 20.61 27.82 -15.66
CA GLY A 93 21.35 28.89 -14.98
C GLY A 93 21.08 30.27 -15.60
N ASN A 94 22.14 31.03 -15.86
CA ASN A 94 22.04 32.36 -16.46
C ASN A 94 22.14 32.36 -18.00
N ASP A 95 22.31 31.20 -18.62
CA ASP A 95 22.43 31.07 -20.08
C ASP A 95 21.03 30.97 -20.72
N SER A 96 20.57 32.06 -21.35
CA SER A 96 19.28 32.07 -22.03
C SER A 96 19.25 31.30 -23.35
N SER A 97 20.42 30.86 -23.86
CA SER A 97 20.55 30.07 -25.09
C SER A 97 20.38 28.57 -24.87
N ARG A 98 20.42 28.11 -23.62
CA ARG A 98 20.18 26.72 -23.22
C ARG A 98 19.00 26.67 -22.24
N LYS A 99 17.97 25.90 -22.56
CA LYS A 99 16.75 25.81 -21.76
C LYS A 99 16.27 24.37 -21.67
N MET A 100 15.73 23.99 -20.51
CA MET A 100 15.01 22.73 -20.35
C MET A 100 13.51 23.00 -20.35
N PHE A 101 12.77 22.15 -21.05
CA PHE A 101 11.31 22.16 -21.03
C PHE A 101 10.80 21.33 -19.86
N PHE A 102 9.71 21.78 -19.26
CA PHE A 102 9.08 21.11 -18.13
C PHE A 102 7.56 21.14 -18.23
N VAL A 103 6.94 20.19 -17.54
CA VAL A 103 5.55 20.24 -17.11
C VAL A 103 5.53 20.13 -15.59
N TYR A 104 4.83 21.03 -14.91
CA TYR A 104 4.63 21.00 -13.46
C TYR A 104 3.15 20.97 -13.13
N GLN A 105 2.72 19.95 -12.39
CA GLN A 105 1.34 19.81 -11.95
C GLN A 105 1.27 19.65 -10.43
N PRO A 106 0.76 20.67 -9.72
CA PRO A 106 0.45 20.61 -8.29
C PRO A 106 -0.55 19.52 -7.91
N THR A 107 -0.49 19.07 -6.66
CA THR A 107 -1.40 18.06 -6.11
C THR A 107 -2.86 18.45 -6.26
N ILE A 108 -3.67 17.51 -6.72
CA ILE A 108 -5.12 17.68 -6.80
C ILE A 108 -5.73 17.26 -5.47
N GLY A 109 -6.15 18.24 -4.68
CA GLY A 109 -6.70 18.02 -3.34
C GLY A 109 -6.02 18.89 -2.28
N HIS A 110 -5.67 18.28 -1.15
CA HIS A 110 -4.95 19.00 -0.10
C HIS A 110 -3.52 19.33 -0.56
N PRO A 111 -3.07 20.59 -0.39
CA PRO A 111 -1.74 20.99 -0.78
C PRO A 111 -0.68 20.28 0.06
N VAL A 112 0.45 19.93 -0.57
CA VAL A 112 1.61 19.33 0.10
C VAL A 112 2.89 20.13 -0.18
N ASP A 113 3.86 20.03 0.73
CA ASP A 113 5.15 20.73 0.67
C ASP A 113 6.28 19.79 0.23
N GLU A 114 6.03 19.08 -0.86
CA GLU A 114 6.97 18.14 -1.47
C GLU A 114 6.80 18.12 -3.00
N VAL A 115 7.86 17.77 -3.71
CA VAL A 115 7.87 17.65 -5.16
C VAL A 115 8.57 16.37 -5.59
N VAL A 116 7.97 15.69 -6.54
CA VAL A 116 8.56 14.55 -7.24
C VAL A 116 9.05 15.03 -8.59
N VAL A 117 10.33 14.80 -8.88
CA VAL A 117 10.91 15.01 -10.20
C VAL A 117 10.86 13.70 -10.96
N TRP A 118 10.37 13.71 -12.20
CA TRP A 118 10.28 12.55 -13.08
C TRP A 118 11.16 12.73 -14.31
N PHE A 119 11.91 11.68 -14.65
CA PHE A 119 12.72 11.55 -15.85
C PHE A 119 12.40 10.25 -16.59
N ASN A 120 12.05 10.34 -17.88
CA ASN A 120 12.17 9.19 -18.79
C ASN A 120 13.64 8.99 -19.22
N GLY A 121 13.94 7.83 -19.79
CA GLY A 121 15.30 7.36 -20.05
C GLY A 121 15.84 7.63 -21.46
N GLY A 122 16.15 6.55 -22.19
CA GLY A 122 16.68 6.57 -23.55
C GLY A 122 18.13 6.06 -23.72
N PRO A 123 19.16 6.90 -23.54
CA PRO A 123 19.12 8.30 -23.12
C PRO A 123 18.53 9.24 -24.17
N GLY A 124 17.78 10.25 -23.71
CA GLY A 124 17.29 11.34 -24.54
C GLY A 124 15.82 11.27 -24.91
N CYS A 125 15.06 10.46 -24.19
CA CYS A 125 13.62 10.28 -24.35
C CYS A 125 12.86 11.30 -23.48
N SER A 126 11.74 11.77 -24.00
CA SER A 126 11.00 12.88 -23.43
C SER A 126 10.21 12.46 -22.20
N SER A 127 10.33 13.23 -21.11
CA SER A 127 9.49 13.02 -19.92
C SER A 127 8.00 13.34 -20.12
N LEU A 128 7.62 13.76 -21.33
CA LEU A 128 6.20 13.91 -21.69
C LEU A 128 5.54 12.56 -22.00
N GLU A 129 6.31 11.50 -22.21
CA GLU A 129 5.83 10.13 -22.16
C GLU A 129 5.25 9.84 -20.77
N GLY A 130 6.02 10.00 -19.70
CA GLY A 130 5.50 9.79 -18.35
C GLY A 130 4.34 10.69 -17.96
N PHE A 131 4.31 11.92 -18.48
CA PHE A 131 3.19 12.83 -18.29
C PHE A 131 1.89 12.37 -18.98
N LEU A 132 1.97 11.78 -20.18
CA LEU A 132 0.79 11.47 -21.01
C LEU A 132 0.39 10.00 -20.99
N GLN A 133 1.34 9.09 -20.78
CA GLN A 133 1.14 7.64 -20.87
C GLN A 133 1.38 6.93 -19.54
N GLU A 134 2.00 7.60 -18.57
CA GLU A 134 2.28 7.00 -17.28
C GLU A 134 1.62 7.75 -16.10
N ASN A 135 2.40 8.34 -15.22
CA ASN A 135 2.00 8.81 -13.90
C ASN A 135 1.25 10.17 -13.87
N GLY A 136 1.04 10.81 -15.03
CA GLY A 136 0.32 12.08 -15.15
C GLY A 136 -1.18 12.02 -14.80
N ARG A 137 -1.84 13.18 -14.73
CA ARG A 137 -3.27 13.30 -14.37
C ARG A 137 -4.18 12.57 -15.36
N PHE A 138 -3.72 12.38 -16.56
CA PHE A 138 -4.45 11.71 -17.61
C PHE A 138 -3.55 10.78 -18.38
N ILE A 139 -4.19 9.85 -19.07
CA ILE A 139 -3.54 8.80 -19.80
C ILE A 139 -4.09 8.71 -21.21
N TRP A 140 -3.19 8.67 -22.20
CA TRP A 140 -3.50 8.39 -23.58
C TRP A 140 -2.60 7.27 -24.10
N ASN A 141 -2.94 6.06 -23.68
CA ASN A 141 -2.21 4.85 -24.04
C ASN A 141 -2.51 4.39 -25.46
N TRP A 142 -1.74 3.41 -25.87
CA TRP A 142 -1.75 2.86 -27.21
C TRP A 142 -3.09 2.18 -27.48
N GLY A 143 -3.58 2.35 -28.70
CA GLY A 143 -4.88 1.85 -29.12
C GLY A 143 -6.06 2.60 -28.49
N GLN A 144 -5.84 3.55 -27.57
CA GLN A 144 -6.90 4.40 -27.05
C GLN A 144 -7.29 5.44 -28.10
N TYR A 145 -8.59 5.53 -28.35
CA TYR A 145 -9.14 6.50 -29.28
C TYR A 145 -8.96 7.96 -28.80
N SER A 146 -9.01 8.18 -27.48
CA SER A 146 -8.88 9.48 -26.84
C SER A 146 -8.31 9.33 -25.44
N ALA A 147 -7.66 10.38 -24.94
CA ALA A 147 -7.19 10.43 -23.56
C ALA A 147 -8.34 10.22 -22.55
N THR A 148 -8.00 9.62 -21.42
CA THR A 148 -8.90 9.37 -20.28
C THR A 148 -8.26 9.87 -18.99
N GLU A 149 -9.07 10.10 -17.96
CA GLU A 149 -8.54 10.47 -16.65
C GLU A 149 -7.79 9.28 -16.02
N ASN A 150 -6.61 9.56 -15.45
CA ASN A 150 -5.79 8.54 -14.81
C ASN A 150 -6.19 8.41 -13.33
N MET A 151 -6.89 7.34 -13.01
CA MET A 151 -7.34 7.04 -11.64
C MET A 151 -6.20 6.66 -10.69
N TYR A 152 -4.99 6.44 -11.22
CA TYR A 152 -3.79 6.08 -10.48
C TYR A 152 -2.71 7.18 -10.54
N THR A 153 -3.09 8.41 -10.90
CA THR A 153 -2.15 9.53 -11.07
C THR A 153 -1.37 9.86 -9.79
N TRP A 154 -0.09 10.19 -9.96
CA TRP A 154 0.77 10.66 -8.86
C TRP A 154 0.40 12.06 -8.37
N VAL A 155 -0.31 12.83 -9.20
CA VAL A 155 -0.81 14.17 -8.86
C VAL A 155 -1.86 14.10 -7.74
N ASN A 156 -2.42 12.93 -7.44
CA ASN A 156 -3.28 12.75 -6.25
C ASN A 156 -2.47 12.63 -4.94
N LEU A 157 -1.16 12.40 -5.02
CA LEU A 157 -0.29 12.17 -3.87
C LEU A 157 0.65 13.35 -3.59
N THR A 158 1.19 13.98 -4.63
CA THR A 158 2.25 14.98 -4.53
C THR A 158 2.23 15.97 -5.69
N ASN A 159 3.05 17.02 -5.64
CA ASN A 159 3.33 17.87 -6.79
C ASN A 159 4.33 17.14 -7.69
N VAL A 160 4.10 17.11 -9.00
CA VAL A 160 4.95 16.36 -9.93
C VAL A 160 5.55 17.30 -10.98
N LEU A 161 6.86 17.16 -11.20
CA LEU A 161 7.66 17.88 -12.18
C LEU A 161 8.24 16.90 -13.19
N TRP A 162 7.71 16.90 -14.42
CA TRP A 162 8.28 16.19 -15.56
C TRP A 162 9.26 17.12 -16.28
N VAL A 163 10.48 16.65 -16.55
CA VAL A 163 11.51 17.46 -17.21
C VAL A 163 12.06 16.73 -18.41
N GLU A 164 12.01 17.34 -19.59
CA GLU A 164 12.68 16.79 -20.78
C GLU A 164 14.20 16.99 -20.62
N TYR A 165 14.88 15.90 -20.30
CA TYR A 165 16.24 15.91 -19.77
C TYR A 165 17.14 14.93 -20.53
N PRO A 166 18.37 15.33 -20.93
CA PRO A 166 19.03 16.63 -20.74
C PRO A 166 18.72 17.67 -21.84
N VAL A 167 19.53 18.73 -21.95
CA VAL A 167 19.42 19.72 -23.04
C VAL A 167 19.51 19.04 -24.41
N GLY A 168 18.56 19.33 -25.29
CA GLY A 168 18.44 18.73 -26.63
C GLY A 168 17.35 17.67 -26.76
N VAL A 169 16.68 17.32 -25.66
CA VAL A 169 15.56 16.36 -25.61
C VAL A 169 14.22 17.06 -25.82
N GLY A 170 13.42 16.59 -26.80
CA GLY A 170 12.08 17.10 -27.04
C GLY A 170 12.08 18.62 -27.29
N PHE A 171 11.41 19.37 -26.42
CA PHE A 171 11.40 20.84 -26.45
C PHE A 171 12.54 21.49 -25.67
N SER A 172 13.44 20.76 -25.01
CA SER A 172 14.65 21.32 -24.40
C SER A 172 15.65 21.76 -25.48
N THR A 173 16.04 23.04 -25.47
CA THR A 173 16.81 23.67 -26.56
C THR A 173 18.18 24.14 -26.12
N GLY A 174 19.12 24.18 -27.06
CA GLY A 174 20.45 24.73 -26.85
C GLY A 174 21.55 23.83 -27.37
N LYS A 175 22.79 24.30 -27.25
CA LYS A 175 23.96 23.50 -27.63
C LYS A 175 24.17 22.37 -26.61
N VAL A 176 24.22 21.14 -27.11
CA VAL A 176 24.65 19.96 -26.33
C VAL A 176 26.15 20.09 -26.04
N THR A 177 26.51 20.13 -24.76
CA THR A 177 27.89 20.33 -24.30
C THR A 177 28.39 19.28 -23.31
N ALA A 178 27.47 18.58 -22.64
CA ALA A 178 27.80 17.55 -21.66
C ALA A 178 28.56 16.38 -22.27
N ALA A 179 29.53 15.83 -21.55
CA ALA A 179 30.28 14.63 -21.91
C ALA A 179 30.16 13.53 -20.83
N SER A 180 29.32 13.75 -19.82
CA SER A 180 29.16 12.90 -18.65
C SER A 180 27.80 13.13 -18.00
N GLU A 181 27.33 12.16 -17.22
CA GLU A 181 26.19 12.27 -16.31
C GLU A 181 26.37 13.41 -15.28
N GLU A 182 27.60 13.66 -14.83
CA GLU A 182 27.92 14.77 -13.93
C GLU A 182 27.63 16.14 -14.57
N ASP A 183 28.02 16.33 -15.84
CA ASP A 183 27.78 17.59 -16.56
C ASP A 183 26.28 17.87 -16.73
N ILE A 184 25.49 16.84 -17.07
CA ILE A 184 24.03 17.01 -17.21
C ILE A 184 23.36 17.17 -15.85
N ALA A 185 23.90 16.58 -14.76
CA ALA A 185 23.38 16.79 -13.41
C ALA A 185 23.62 18.23 -12.95
N ASP A 186 24.79 18.81 -13.25
CA ASP A 186 25.08 20.23 -13.00
C ASP A 186 24.14 21.17 -13.76
N ASP A 187 23.85 20.86 -15.04
CA ASP A 187 22.83 21.57 -15.81
C ASP A 187 21.45 21.48 -15.14
N PHE A 188 21.07 20.31 -14.63
CA PHE A 188 19.80 20.14 -13.91
C PHE A 188 19.76 21.00 -12.64
N ILE A 189 20.83 21.01 -11.83
CA ILE A 189 20.91 21.85 -10.62
C ILE A 189 20.74 23.33 -10.98
N ALA A 190 21.34 23.78 -12.08
CA ALA A 190 21.21 25.16 -12.56
C ALA A 190 19.77 25.49 -13.03
N PHE A 191 19.13 24.59 -13.77
CA PHE A 191 17.71 24.69 -14.12
C PHE A 191 16.81 24.70 -12.87
N PHE A 192 17.04 23.78 -11.94
CA PHE A 192 16.18 23.61 -10.77
C PHE A 192 16.25 24.80 -9.82
N LYS A 193 17.40 25.49 -9.70
CA LYS A 193 17.51 26.77 -8.97
C LYS A 193 16.55 27.83 -9.52
N ASN A 194 16.43 27.94 -10.84
CA ASN A 194 15.47 28.85 -11.48
C ASN A 194 14.03 28.38 -11.23
N PHE A 195 13.77 27.07 -11.32
CA PHE A 195 12.46 26.48 -11.02
C PHE A 195 11.99 26.78 -9.58
N LEU A 196 12.86 26.57 -8.58
CA LEU A 196 12.58 26.89 -7.17
C LEU A 196 12.19 28.36 -6.96
N ASP A 197 12.82 29.28 -7.70
CA ASP A 197 12.55 30.72 -7.63
C ASP A 197 11.24 31.12 -8.32
N ILE A 198 10.93 30.50 -9.48
CA ILE A 198 9.69 30.75 -10.23
C ILE A 198 8.46 30.28 -9.44
N PHE A 199 8.54 29.09 -8.84
CA PHE A 199 7.42 28.47 -8.14
C PHE A 199 7.43 28.69 -6.62
N ALA A 200 8.45 29.38 -6.08
CA ALA A 200 8.59 29.69 -4.66
C ALA A 200 8.53 28.47 -3.73
N ILE A 201 9.04 27.32 -4.18
CA ILE A 201 8.98 26.04 -3.46
C ILE A 201 10.23 25.74 -2.62
N LYS A 202 10.91 26.77 -2.11
CA LYS A 202 12.01 26.54 -1.16
C LYS A 202 11.49 25.83 0.09
N ASN A 203 12.32 24.97 0.67
CA ASN A 203 12.05 24.07 1.80
C ASN A 203 11.11 22.89 1.48
N PHE A 204 10.77 22.65 0.22
CA PHE A 204 10.03 21.46 -0.17
C PHE A 204 10.93 20.23 -0.06
N LYS A 205 10.35 19.10 0.37
CA LYS A 205 11.01 17.80 0.25
C LYS A 205 11.07 17.39 -1.21
N ILE A 206 12.17 16.81 -1.62
CA ILE A 206 12.38 16.42 -3.02
C ILE A 206 12.56 14.92 -3.11
N TYR A 207 11.88 14.32 -4.08
CA TYR A 207 12.12 12.95 -4.50
C TYR A 207 12.47 12.94 -5.98
N VAL A 208 13.52 12.22 -6.34
CA VAL A 208 13.96 12.12 -7.74
C VAL A 208 13.60 10.74 -8.25
N THR A 209 12.90 10.70 -9.37
CA THR A 209 12.32 9.47 -9.90
C THR A 209 12.50 9.39 -11.41
N GLY A 210 12.43 8.18 -11.93
CA GLY A 210 12.49 7.96 -13.38
C GLY A 210 12.63 6.50 -13.72
N GLU A 211 12.80 6.23 -15.00
CA GLU A 211 12.86 4.88 -15.55
C GLU A 211 13.97 4.64 -16.56
N SER A 212 14.27 3.38 -16.81
CA SER A 212 15.14 2.99 -17.92
C SER A 212 16.54 3.58 -17.75
N TYR A 213 17.09 4.26 -18.78
CA TYR A 213 18.36 4.97 -18.66
C TYR A 213 18.38 6.00 -17.51
N ALA A 214 17.22 6.48 -17.03
CA ALA A 214 17.15 7.36 -15.89
C ALA A 214 17.60 6.71 -14.57
N GLY A 215 17.87 5.40 -14.51
CA GLY A 215 18.67 4.81 -13.44
C GLY A 215 20.00 5.54 -13.22
N ARG A 216 20.60 6.05 -14.30
CA ARG A 216 21.76 6.94 -14.28
C ARG A 216 21.35 8.36 -13.86
N TYR A 217 20.42 8.99 -14.57
CA TYR A 217 19.96 10.37 -14.29
C TYR A 217 19.55 10.57 -12.83
N VAL A 218 18.67 9.71 -12.32
CA VAL A 218 18.19 9.74 -10.93
C VAL A 218 19.35 9.64 -9.95
N SER A 219 20.31 8.74 -10.19
CA SER A 219 21.47 8.55 -9.31
C SER A 219 22.38 9.78 -9.29
N PHE A 220 22.75 10.30 -10.46
CA PHE A 220 23.68 11.44 -10.57
C PHE A 220 23.03 12.76 -10.13
N VAL A 221 21.78 13.02 -10.51
CA VAL A 221 21.04 14.20 -10.05
C VAL A 221 20.85 14.17 -8.53
N SER A 222 20.49 13.01 -7.96
CA SER A 222 20.35 12.85 -6.50
C SER A 222 21.67 13.13 -5.79
N ALA A 223 22.79 12.57 -6.29
CA ALA A 223 24.11 12.83 -5.73
C ALA A 223 24.49 14.31 -5.82
N ALA A 224 24.23 14.97 -6.95
CA ALA A 224 24.50 16.39 -7.16
C ALA A 224 23.67 17.29 -6.24
N MET A 225 22.41 16.93 -5.95
CA MET A 225 21.57 17.61 -4.97
C MET A 225 22.15 17.50 -3.55
N LEU A 226 22.58 16.30 -3.15
CA LEU A 226 23.23 16.08 -1.85
C LEU A 226 24.53 16.90 -1.73
N ASP A 227 25.30 17.02 -2.81
CA ASP A 227 26.54 17.78 -2.86
C ASP A 227 26.37 19.29 -2.73
N GLN A 228 25.16 19.83 -2.95
CA GLN A 228 24.89 21.25 -2.71
C GLN A 228 25.00 21.62 -1.23
N ASN A 229 24.81 20.67 -0.30
CA ASN A 229 24.77 20.91 1.15
C ASN A 229 23.81 22.05 1.56
N ASP A 230 22.70 22.21 0.83
CA ASP A 230 21.66 23.22 1.07
C ASP A 230 20.28 22.54 1.14
N THR A 231 19.88 22.13 2.34
CA THR A 231 18.57 21.49 2.56
C THR A 231 17.39 22.46 2.44
N LYS A 232 17.61 23.76 2.21
CA LYS A 232 16.49 24.68 1.89
C LYS A 232 16.13 24.62 0.40
N SER A 233 17.10 24.34 -0.45
CA SER A 233 16.89 24.26 -1.90
C SER A 233 16.89 22.83 -2.42
N PHE A 234 17.56 21.91 -1.72
CA PHE A 234 17.83 20.54 -2.15
C PHE A 234 17.60 19.52 -1.03
N ASP A 235 16.43 19.54 -0.38
CA ASP A 235 16.06 18.55 0.66
C ASP A 235 15.68 17.19 0.05
N LEU A 236 16.67 16.48 -0.50
CA LEU A 236 16.45 15.15 -1.07
C LEU A 236 16.05 14.14 0.01
N ARG A 237 14.87 13.53 -0.14
CA ARG A 237 14.31 12.55 0.81
C ARG A 237 14.24 11.12 0.30
N GLY A 238 14.43 10.90 -1.01
CA GLY A 238 14.49 9.56 -1.57
C GLY A 238 14.63 9.56 -3.09
N ALA A 239 14.92 8.39 -3.64
CA ALA A 239 15.05 8.18 -5.08
C ALA A 239 14.37 6.87 -5.49
N LEU A 240 13.50 6.91 -6.50
CA LEU A 240 12.77 5.73 -6.97
C LEU A 240 13.05 5.55 -8.46
N MET A 241 13.46 4.36 -8.86
CA MET A 241 13.81 4.07 -10.23
C MET A 241 13.13 2.78 -10.69
N TYR A 242 12.56 2.83 -11.89
CA TYR A 242 11.78 1.75 -12.49
C TYR A 242 12.51 1.22 -13.70
N ASP A 243 12.65 -0.09 -13.79
CA ASP A 243 13.38 -0.82 -14.82
C ASP A 243 14.72 -0.15 -15.17
N PRO A 244 15.62 0.09 -14.19
CA PRO A 244 16.65 1.11 -14.37
C PRO A 244 18.00 0.53 -14.82
N ALA A 245 18.68 1.26 -15.70
CA ALA A 245 20.08 1.01 -16.01
C ALA A 245 20.99 1.56 -14.90
N ILE A 246 21.56 0.69 -14.08
CA ILE A 246 22.34 1.07 -12.87
C ILE A 246 23.77 0.53 -12.87
N GLY A 247 24.02 -0.55 -13.59
CA GLY A 247 25.30 -1.22 -13.73
C GLY A 247 25.72 -1.37 -15.18
N GLN A 248 26.60 -2.35 -15.46
CA GLN A 248 27.11 -2.62 -16.79
C GLN A 248 26.02 -3.21 -17.70
N HIS A 249 25.25 -2.35 -18.35
CA HIS A 249 24.03 -2.74 -19.06
C HIS A 249 24.26 -3.76 -20.19
N GLU A 250 25.22 -3.49 -21.08
CA GLU A 250 25.46 -4.30 -22.30
C GLU A 250 25.59 -5.80 -22.00
N TYR A 251 26.22 -6.17 -20.88
CA TYR A 251 26.43 -7.58 -20.55
C TYR A 251 25.84 -8.04 -19.22
N VAL A 252 25.88 -7.24 -18.15
CA VAL A 252 25.33 -7.65 -16.84
C VAL A 252 23.81 -7.58 -16.83
N GLU A 253 23.24 -6.47 -17.27
CA GLU A 253 21.78 -6.29 -17.21
C GLU A 253 21.06 -6.93 -18.40
N GLN A 254 21.74 -7.02 -19.54
CA GLN A 254 21.16 -7.47 -20.81
C GLN A 254 21.67 -8.86 -21.23
N THR A 255 22.88 -8.97 -21.76
CA THR A 255 23.33 -10.22 -22.44
C THR A 255 23.36 -11.48 -21.56
N ILE A 256 23.87 -11.38 -20.33
CA ILE A 256 24.00 -12.54 -19.42
C ILE A 256 22.64 -13.17 -19.05
N PRO A 257 21.61 -12.41 -18.61
CA PRO A 257 20.31 -12.98 -18.24
C PRO A 257 19.41 -13.38 -19.42
N THR A 258 19.72 -12.98 -20.66
CA THR A 258 18.86 -13.21 -21.85
C THR A 258 18.38 -14.65 -22.00
N VAL A 259 19.28 -15.63 -21.95
CA VAL A 259 18.91 -17.02 -22.30
C VAL A 259 18.00 -17.66 -21.23
N PRO A 260 18.28 -17.55 -19.92
CA PRO A 260 17.33 -17.93 -18.89
C PRO A 260 15.96 -17.25 -19.05
N TYR A 261 15.94 -15.95 -19.35
CA TYR A 261 14.71 -15.20 -19.57
C TYR A 261 13.90 -15.74 -20.76
N VAL A 262 14.54 -15.92 -21.91
CA VAL A 262 13.89 -16.49 -23.12
C VAL A 262 13.39 -17.92 -22.86
N GLN A 263 14.07 -18.71 -22.02
CA GLN A 263 13.61 -20.05 -21.65
C GLN A 263 12.37 -20.01 -20.78
N GLU A 264 12.35 -19.14 -19.77
CA GLU A 264 11.23 -18.91 -18.87
C GLU A 264 9.97 -18.45 -19.63
N TYR A 265 10.14 -17.47 -20.51
CA TYR A 265 9.05 -16.90 -21.32
C TYR A 265 8.97 -17.46 -22.73
N SER A 266 9.44 -18.69 -22.93
CA SER A 266 9.54 -19.33 -24.26
C SER A 266 8.23 -19.37 -25.07
N LYS A 267 7.07 -19.30 -24.41
CA LYS A 267 5.76 -19.23 -25.07
C LYS A 267 5.48 -17.89 -25.75
N PHE A 268 6.04 -16.78 -25.25
CA PHE A 268 5.92 -15.46 -25.88
C PHE A 268 6.88 -15.33 -27.05
N PHE A 269 8.13 -15.81 -26.89
CA PHE A 269 9.13 -15.81 -27.96
C PHE A 269 8.82 -16.83 -29.07
N ASN A 270 8.23 -17.98 -28.72
CA ASN A 270 7.83 -19.03 -29.64
C ASN A 270 8.94 -19.49 -30.62
N PHE A 271 10.17 -19.57 -30.11
CA PHE A 271 11.31 -20.02 -30.89
C PHE A 271 11.28 -21.53 -31.15
N ASN A 272 11.75 -21.94 -32.33
CA ASN A 272 11.87 -23.35 -32.64
C ASN A 272 12.97 -24.02 -31.78
N LYS A 273 12.86 -25.33 -31.59
CA LYS A 273 13.79 -26.10 -30.75
C LYS A 273 15.25 -25.92 -31.15
N THR A 274 15.56 -25.94 -32.45
CA THR A 274 16.93 -25.80 -32.95
C THR A 274 17.56 -24.47 -32.52
N PHE A 275 16.79 -23.38 -32.58
CA PHE A 275 17.27 -22.07 -32.15
C PHE A 275 17.41 -21.98 -30.62
N MET A 276 16.48 -22.56 -29.86
CA MET A 276 16.62 -22.66 -28.40
C MET A 276 17.86 -23.46 -27.99
N ASP A 277 18.18 -24.56 -28.68
CA ASP A 277 19.40 -25.33 -28.45
C ASP A 277 20.67 -24.50 -28.78
N GLN A 278 20.62 -23.64 -29.80
CA GLN A 278 21.71 -22.71 -30.14
C GLN A 278 21.94 -21.67 -29.04
N LEU A 279 20.87 -21.03 -28.55
CA LEU A 279 20.94 -20.07 -27.45
C LEU A 279 21.49 -20.73 -26.17
N ALA A 280 21.02 -21.92 -25.82
CA ALA A 280 21.52 -22.67 -24.67
C ALA A 280 23.02 -23.02 -24.81
N SER A 281 23.46 -23.41 -26.01
CA SER A 281 24.87 -23.67 -26.30
C SER A 281 25.72 -22.40 -26.20
N ALA A 282 25.22 -21.26 -26.69
CA ALA A 282 25.89 -19.97 -26.57
C ALA A 282 26.02 -19.56 -25.09
N HIS A 283 24.93 -19.60 -24.33
CA HIS A 283 24.91 -19.26 -22.89
C HIS A 283 25.97 -20.01 -22.08
N LYS A 284 26.16 -21.30 -22.36
CA LYS A 284 27.22 -22.10 -21.73
C LYS A 284 28.61 -21.75 -22.27
N SER A 285 28.79 -21.78 -23.59
CA SER A 285 30.12 -21.64 -24.20
C SER A 285 30.70 -20.22 -24.20
N CYS A 286 29.87 -19.21 -23.92
CA CYS A 286 30.26 -17.82 -23.69
C CYS A 286 30.49 -17.52 -22.20
N GLY A 287 30.25 -18.50 -21.30
CA GLY A 287 30.51 -18.38 -19.87
C GLY A 287 29.42 -17.67 -19.07
N TYR A 288 28.28 -17.34 -19.68
CA TYR A 288 27.18 -16.65 -19.00
C TYR A 288 26.50 -17.53 -17.94
N ALA A 289 26.36 -18.83 -18.22
CA ALA A 289 25.86 -19.80 -17.24
C ALA A 289 26.75 -19.83 -15.98
N ASP A 290 28.06 -20.00 -16.18
CA ASP A 290 29.04 -20.04 -15.08
C ASP A 290 29.10 -18.71 -14.31
N TYR A 291 28.86 -17.58 -15.00
CA TYR A 291 28.80 -16.26 -14.38
C TYR A 291 27.59 -16.12 -13.46
N LEU A 292 26.39 -16.48 -13.93
CA LEU A 292 25.17 -16.46 -13.12
C LEU A 292 25.26 -17.40 -11.92
N ASP A 293 25.70 -18.64 -12.15
CA ASP A 293 25.86 -19.65 -11.08
C ASP A 293 26.79 -19.16 -9.96
N LYS A 294 27.80 -18.36 -10.32
CA LYS A 294 28.77 -17.84 -9.35
C LYS A 294 28.35 -16.55 -8.66
N TYR A 295 27.71 -15.62 -9.37
CA TYR A 295 27.50 -14.25 -8.88
C TYR A 295 26.04 -13.92 -8.53
N MET A 296 25.07 -14.69 -9.01
CA MET A 296 23.66 -14.59 -8.59
C MET A 296 23.40 -15.40 -7.31
N VAL A 297 24.21 -15.16 -6.28
CA VAL A 297 24.16 -15.86 -4.99
C VAL A 297 24.07 -14.86 -3.83
N PHE A 298 23.44 -15.28 -2.73
CA PHE A 298 23.15 -14.43 -1.57
C PHE A 298 23.65 -15.13 -0.30
N PRO A 299 24.61 -14.57 0.45
CA PRO A 299 25.37 -13.34 0.15
C PRO A 299 26.27 -13.49 -1.08
N PRO A 300 26.74 -12.39 -1.72
CA PRO A 300 27.57 -12.47 -2.92
C PRO A 300 28.87 -13.24 -2.70
N ALA A 301 29.30 -13.97 -3.73
CA ALA A 301 30.58 -14.69 -3.73
C ALA A 301 31.81 -13.75 -3.81
N GLY A 302 31.60 -12.47 -4.15
CA GLY A 302 32.65 -11.47 -4.30
C GLY A 302 32.35 -10.50 -5.45
N VAL A 303 33.22 -9.50 -5.60
CA VAL A 303 33.10 -8.51 -6.69
C VAL A 303 33.18 -9.21 -8.03
N GLN A 304 32.28 -8.84 -8.93
CA GLN A 304 32.18 -9.46 -10.23
C GLN A 304 33.29 -8.97 -11.17
N PRO A 305 33.88 -9.85 -11.99
CA PRO A 305 34.95 -9.49 -12.91
C PRO A 305 34.38 -8.82 -14.15
N TRP A 306 35.14 -7.87 -14.69
CA TRP A 306 34.89 -7.33 -16.02
C TRP A 306 35.03 -8.41 -17.09
N LEU A 307 34.00 -8.57 -17.92
CA LEU A 307 34.08 -9.45 -19.08
C LEU A 307 34.72 -8.71 -20.27
N LYS A 308 35.69 -9.36 -20.91
CA LYS A 308 36.31 -8.87 -22.14
C LYS A 308 35.57 -9.45 -23.33
N GLY A 309 34.99 -8.62 -24.18
CA GLY A 309 34.26 -9.07 -25.35
C GLY A 309 33.56 -7.92 -26.07
N SER A 310 32.94 -8.24 -27.21
CA SER A 310 31.97 -7.36 -27.86
C SER A 310 30.59 -7.97 -27.61
N PHE A 311 29.76 -7.29 -26.83
CA PHE A 311 28.42 -7.74 -26.45
C PHE A 311 27.31 -7.06 -27.25
N SER A 312 27.72 -6.34 -28.30
CA SER A 312 26.87 -5.54 -29.19
C SER A 312 27.30 -5.73 -30.66
N ASN A 313 27.69 -6.96 -31.01
CA ASN A 313 28.08 -7.33 -32.37
C ASN A 313 27.17 -8.47 -32.85
N PRO A 314 26.20 -8.17 -33.74
CA PRO A 314 25.23 -9.16 -34.23
C PRO A 314 25.85 -10.36 -34.97
N SER A 315 27.13 -10.25 -35.35
CA SER A 315 27.89 -11.36 -35.98
C SER A 315 28.54 -12.30 -34.96
N ASP A 316 28.52 -11.95 -33.68
CA ASP A 316 29.08 -12.76 -32.59
C ASP A 316 28.02 -13.71 -32.03
N ARG A 317 28.38 -15.00 -31.93
CA ARG A 317 27.53 -16.03 -31.32
C ARG A 317 27.23 -15.78 -29.84
N CYS A 318 28.00 -14.92 -29.19
CA CYS A 318 27.84 -14.55 -27.79
C CYS A 318 26.92 -13.33 -27.59
N ASP A 319 26.49 -12.66 -28.66
CA ASP A 319 25.48 -11.61 -28.62
C ASP A 319 24.08 -12.21 -28.61
N VAL A 320 23.78 -12.92 -27.52
CA VAL A 320 22.54 -13.71 -27.41
C VAL A 320 21.29 -12.84 -27.33
N TRP A 321 21.43 -11.58 -26.91
CA TRP A 321 20.32 -10.62 -26.85
C TRP A 321 19.89 -10.20 -28.26
N ASP A 322 20.81 -9.69 -29.11
CA ASP A 322 20.47 -9.31 -30.50
C ASP A 322 19.98 -10.51 -31.32
N LEU A 323 20.54 -11.70 -31.07
CA LEU A 323 20.07 -12.94 -31.69
C LEU A 323 18.62 -13.25 -31.31
N ALA A 324 18.27 -13.16 -30.02
CA ALA A 324 16.91 -13.41 -29.56
C ALA A 324 15.94 -12.31 -30.04
N TRP A 325 16.31 -11.05 -29.90
CA TRP A 325 15.55 -9.89 -30.36
C TRP A 325 15.19 -10.00 -31.85
N SER A 326 16.18 -10.19 -32.72
CA SER A 326 15.95 -10.31 -34.16
C SER A 326 15.14 -11.55 -34.55
N ALA A 327 15.24 -12.64 -33.78
CA ALA A 327 14.46 -13.84 -34.00
C ALA A 327 12.99 -13.67 -33.58
N ALA A 328 12.68 -12.81 -32.60
CA ALA A 328 11.34 -12.58 -32.05
C ALA A 328 10.36 -12.00 -33.09
N PHE A 329 10.87 -11.20 -34.03
CA PHE A 329 10.06 -10.64 -35.13
C PHE A 329 9.53 -11.69 -36.12
N ARG A 330 10.14 -12.88 -36.18
CA ARG A 330 9.72 -13.94 -37.12
C ARG A 330 8.36 -14.54 -36.74
N PRO A 331 8.14 -15.01 -35.50
CA PRO A 331 6.83 -15.47 -35.05
C PRO A 331 5.87 -14.33 -34.72
N ASN A 332 6.37 -13.16 -34.31
CA ASN A 332 5.56 -12.01 -33.96
C ASN A 332 6.11 -10.72 -34.58
N PRO A 333 5.62 -10.29 -35.75
CA PRO A 333 6.05 -9.05 -36.39
C PRO A 333 5.76 -7.77 -35.58
N CYS A 334 4.95 -7.87 -34.53
CA CYS A 334 4.59 -6.78 -33.62
C CYS A 334 5.27 -6.92 -32.26
N PHE A 335 6.37 -7.67 -32.18
CA PHE A 335 7.13 -7.86 -30.95
C PHE A 335 7.56 -6.50 -30.38
N ASN A 336 7.43 -6.35 -29.07
CA ASN A 336 7.84 -5.18 -28.32
C ASN A 336 8.82 -5.62 -27.24
N VAL A 337 10.02 -5.03 -27.21
CA VAL A 337 11.06 -5.34 -26.23
C VAL A 337 10.69 -4.91 -24.82
N TYR A 338 9.88 -3.87 -24.67
CA TYR A 338 9.44 -3.36 -23.39
C TYR A 338 8.26 -4.18 -22.82
N ALA A 339 7.65 -5.06 -23.63
CA ALA A 339 6.46 -5.83 -23.28
C ALA A 339 6.33 -7.07 -24.16
N ILE A 340 6.97 -8.17 -23.76
CA ILE A 340 7.04 -9.40 -24.57
C ILE A 340 5.68 -10.09 -24.78
N ASN A 341 4.69 -9.72 -23.98
CA ASN A 341 3.30 -10.20 -24.04
C ASN A 341 2.52 -9.57 -25.22
N ASN A 342 3.02 -8.52 -25.85
CA ASN A 342 2.35 -7.82 -26.95
C ASN A 342 2.36 -8.63 -28.24
N MET A 343 1.20 -8.68 -28.89
CA MET A 343 0.96 -9.44 -30.12
C MET A 343 0.23 -8.56 -31.13
N CYS A 344 0.36 -8.89 -32.43
CA CYS A 344 -0.36 -8.18 -33.47
C CYS A 344 -1.90 -8.18 -33.24
N PRO A 345 -2.61 -7.10 -33.64
CA PRO A 345 -2.14 -5.95 -34.42
C PRO A 345 -1.40 -4.88 -33.60
N ILE A 346 -0.55 -4.10 -34.27
CA ILE A 346 0.11 -2.93 -33.68
C ILE A 346 -0.94 -1.91 -33.28
N GLN A 347 -0.83 -1.41 -32.06
CA GLN A 347 -1.75 -0.42 -31.51
C GLN A 347 -1.31 0.98 -31.95
N SER A 348 -2.28 1.86 -32.22
CA SER A 348 -1.97 3.23 -32.61
C SER A 348 -1.47 4.02 -31.42
N ASP A 349 -0.41 4.80 -31.59
CA ASP A 349 0.17 5.57 -30.48
C ASP A 349 0.13 7.10 -30.73
N PRO A 350 -0.41 7.92 -29.79
CA PRO A 350 -0.48 9.38 -29.97
C PRO A 350 0.88 10.09 -29.99
N ILE A 351 1.93 9.53 -29.38
CA ILE A 351 3.30 10.07 -29.37
C ILE A 351 4.25 9.36 -30.36
N GLY A 352 3.83 8.23 -30.94
CA GLY A 352 4.55 7.50 -31.99
C GLY A 352 5.63 6.53 -31.49
N PHE A 353 5.54 6.07 -30.23
CA PHE A 353 6.46 5.16 -29.53
C PHE A 353 5.62 4.15 -28.69
N PRO A 354 6.08 2.98 -28.21
CA PRO A 354 7.42 2.36 -28.26
C PRO A 354 7.62 1.30 -29.33
N SER A 355 6.62 0.98 -30.13
CA SER A 355 6.83 -0.02 -31.19
C SER A 355 7.77 0.53 -32.26
N ASP A 356 8.74 -0.29 -32.70
CA ASP A 356 9.65 0.01 -33.82
C ASP A 356 8.93 0.36 -35.14
N ILE A 357 7.62 0.11 -35.21
CA ILE A 357 6.75 0.41 -36.35
C ILE A 357 5.77 1.49 -35.93
N GLN A 358 6.00 2.72 -36.40
CA GLN A 358 5.09 3.83 -36.12
C GLN A 358 3.73 3.62 -36.79
N TYR A 359 2.71 3.37 -35.98
CA TYR A 359 1.32 3.23 -36.42
C TYR A 359 0.45 4.26 -35.71
N GLN A 360 -0.33 5.02 -36.47
CA GLN A 360 -1.26 6.03 -35.96
C GLN A 360 -2.60 5.94 -36.67
N TYR A 361 -3.70 6.07 -35.93
CA TYR A 361 -5.04 6.16 -36.50
C TYR A 361 -5.18 7.38 -37.42
N ALA A 362 -5.88 7.17 -38.53
CA ALA A 362 -6.17 8.25 -39.48
C ALA A 362 -6.94 9.39 -38.77
N GLY A 363 -6.44 10.62 -38.91
CA GLY A 363 -7.09 11.82 -38.36
C GLY A 363 -6.49 12.38 -37.06
N MET A 364 -5.44 11.76 -36.47
CA MET A 364 -4.77 12.33 -35.28
C MET A 364 -3.96 13.61 -35.57
N GLY A 365 -3.61 13.88 -36.82
CA GLY A 365 -2.88 15.08 -37.22
C GLY A 365 -1.38 15.03 -36.93
N GLY A 366 -0.82 13.83 -36.78
CA GLY A 366 0.58 13.58 -36.41
C GLY A 366 0.75 13.32 -34.92
N THR A 367 2.01 13.31 -34.49
CA THR A 367 2.41 13.17 -33.09
C THR A 367 1.81 14.28 -32.22
N TYR A 368 1.19 13.90 -31.10
CA TYR A 368 0.36 14.77 -30.28
C TYR A 368 1.07 16.07 -29.87
N PHE A 369 2.25 15.96 -29.27
CA PHE A 369 3.02 17.12 -28.81
C PHE A 369 3.55 17.97 -29.97
N ASP A 370 3.72 17.41 -31.17
CA ASP A 370 4.24 18.15 -32.32
C ASP A 370 3.17 19.05 -32.99
N ARG A 371 1.90 18.90 -32.62
CA ARG A 371 0.80 19.71 -33.16
C ARG A 371 0.89 21.17 -32.71
N SER A 372 0.59 22.09 -33.62
CA SER A 372 0.65 23.54 -33.38
C SER A 372 -0.25 24.02 -32.24
N ASP A 373 -1.46 23.45 -32.12
CA ASP A 373 -2.42 23.79 -31.06
C ASP A 373 -1.96 23.29 -29.68
N VAL A 374 -1.32 22.11 -29.62
CA VAL A 374 -0.73 21.56 -28.39
C VAL A 374 0.50 22.37 -27.97
N LYS A 375 1.41 22.69 -28.91
CA LYS A 375 2.55 23.58 -28.64
C LYS A 375 2.11 24.94 -28.09
N THR A 376 1.08 25.53 -28.67
CA THR A 376 0.53 26.80 -28.18
C THR A 376 0.03 26.68 -26.74
N ALA A 377 -0.68 25.60 -26.42
CA ALA A 377 -1.20 25.34 -25.08
C ALA A 377 -0.11 25.12 -24.03
N LEU A 378 1.01 24.51 -24.42
CA LEU A 378 2.17 24.22 -23.57
C LEU A 378 3.20 25.35 -23.51
N ASN A 379 2.90 26.53 -24.06
CA ASN A 379 3.81 27.67 -24.14
C ASN A 379 5.12 27.36 -24.89
N VAL A 380 5.03 26.55 -25.94
CA VAL A 380 6.14 26.12 -26.79
C VAL A 380 6.20 26.96 -28.08
N PRO A 381 7.38 27.44 -28.50
CA PRO A 381 7.56 28.09 -29.80
C PRO A 381 7.16 27.18 -30.97
N GLN A 382 6.47 27.74 -31.96
CA GLN A 382 5.88 26.98 -33.07
C GLN A 382 6.91 26.38 -34.04
N ASP A 383 8.13 26.90 -34.06
CA ASP A 383 9.24 26.46 -34.89
C ASP A 383 10.02 25.27 -34.31
N LEU A 384 9.77 24.92 -33.04
CA LEU A 384 10.34 23.69 -32.46
C LEU A 384 9.55 22.49 -32.93
N SER A 385 10.26 21.40 -33.25
CA SER A 385 9.66 20.09 -33.52
C SER A 385 9.85 19.19 -32.32
N TRP A 386 8.91 18.29 -32.08
CA TRP A 386 8.96 17.31 -31.02
C TRP A 386 9.15 15.90 -31.57
N SER A 387 10.05 15.15 -30.97
CA SER A 387 10.14 13.70 -31.07
C SER A 387 10.27 13.13 -29.66
N GLU A 388 9.84 11.88 -29.51
CA GLU A 388 9.86 11.20 -28.22
C GLU A 388 11.33 11.03 -27.74
N CYS A 389 12.19 10.29 -28.45
CA CYS A 389 13.63 10.29 -28.21
C CYS A 389 14.38 11.21 -29.18
N SER A 390 15.43 11.86 -28.67
CA SER A 390 16.32 12.77 -29.41
C SER A 390 17.78 12.39 -29.21
N ALA A 391 18.60 12.51 -30.25
CA ALA A 391 20.04 12.29 -30.18
C ALA A 391 20.81 13.27 -31.11
N PRO A 392 22.05 13.64 -30.78
CA PRO A 392 22.83 13.22 -29.62
C PRO A 392 22.48 14.03 -28.36
N VAL A 393 22.53 13.41 -27.18
CA VAL A 393 22.40 14.10 -25.88
C VAL A 393 23.72 14.31 -25.15
N PHE A 394 24.80 13.68 -25.63
CA PHE A 394 26.18 13.93 -25.22
C PHE A 394 26.99 14.52 -26.38
N ALA A 395 28.02 15.30 -26.06
CA ALA A 395 28.90 15.90 -27.04
C ALA A 395 29.64 14.80 -27.82
N LYS A 396 29.50 14.86 -29.16
CA LYS A 396 30.01 13.87 -30.15
C LYS A 396 31.53 13.59 -30.12
N SER A 397 32.30 14.09 -29.15
CA SER A 397 33.74 13.90 -29.01
C SER A 397 34.17 12.72 -28.13
N ALA A 398 33.25 11.95 -27.55
CA ALA A 398 33.59 10.82 -26.68
C ALA A 398 33.22 9.45 -27.31
N PRO A 399 34.11 8.80 -28.08
CA PRO A 399 33.94 7.39 -28.47
C PRO A 399 34.27 6.44 -27.30
N ARG A 400 33.98 6.85 -26.06
CA ARG A 400 34.40 6.24 -24.80
C ARG A 400 33.20 6.29 -23.83
N GLY A 401 33.19 5.40 -22.85
CA GLY A 401 32.06 5.24 -21.95
C GLY A 401 31.57 3.79 -21.83
N PRO A 402 30.87 3.42 -20.74
CA PRO A 402 30.37 2.06 -20.53
C PRO A 402 29.30 1.62 -21.55
N TYR A 403 28.62 2.56 -22.23
CA TYR A 403 27.53 2.29 -23.19
C TYR A 403 27.84 2.76 -24.62
N ARG A 404 29.07 3.25 -24.87
CA ARG A 404 29.54 3.76 -26.17
C ARG A 404 28.64 4.82 -26.84
N ASN A 405 27.84 5.53 -26.04
CA ASN A 405 26.85 6.54 -26.45
C ASN A 405 27.35 7.99 -26.26
N GLY A 406 28.59 8.18 -25.79
CA GLY A 406 29.17 9.50 -25.49
C GLY A 406 29.19 9.87 -24.01
N ASP A 407 28.55 9.08 -23.15
CA ASP A 407 28.62 9.21 -21.70
C ASP A 407 29.93 8.63 -21.15
N ASN A 408 30.81 9.46 -20.59
CA ASN A 408 32.07 9.00 -19.99
C ASN A 408 31.96 8.63 -18.50
N SER A 409 30.77 8.70 -17.89
CA SER A 409 30.59 8.46 -16.47
C SER A 409 30.71 6.99 -16.11
N LEU A 410 31.18 6.74 -14.90
CA LEU A 410 31.15 5.42 -14.28
C LEU A 410 29.71 4.98 -14.01
N ASP A 411 29.47 3.69 -13.78
CA ASP A 411 28.12 3.22 -13.50
C ASP A 411 27.63 3.67 -12.12
N PRO A 412 26.32 3.91 -11.96
CA PRO A 412 25.73 4.29 -10.68
C PRO A 412 26.16 3.42 -9.50
N ILE A 413 26.14 2.10 -9.67
CA ILE A 413 26.49 1.14 -8.60
C ILE A 413 27.93 1.27 -8.08
N GLN A 414 28.83 1.94 -8.82
CA GLN A 414 30.24 2.02 -8.45
C GLN A 414 30.50 3.05 -7.36
N HIS A 415 29.77 4.16 -7.33
CA HIS A 415 30.02 5.23 -6.35
C HIS A 415 28.84 6.16 -6.06
N VAL A 416 28.05 6.56 -7.05
CA VAL A 416 26.97 7.55 -6.83
C VAL A 416 25.74 6.94 -6.17
N LEU A 417 25.30 5.75 -6.59
CA LEU A 417 24.09 5.13 -6.04
C LEU A 417 24.27 4.68 -4.58
N PRO A 418 25.40 4.06 -4.17
CA PRO A 418 25.65 3.79 -2.74
C PRO A 418 25.55 5.02 -1.86
N LYS A 419 26.10 6.16 -2.30
CA LYS A 419 26.01 7.45 -1.60
C LYS A 419 24.56 7.91 -1.41
N VAL A 420 23.73 7.80 -2.45
CA VAL A 420 22.31 8.18 -2.38
C VAL A 420 21.54 7.25 -1.44
N ILE A 421 21.80 5.94 -1.49
CA ILE A 421 21.21 4.95 -0.60
C ILE A 421 21.54 5.28 0.86
N GLU A 422 22.82 5.50 1.16
CA GLU A 422 23.30 5.76 2.52
C GLU A 422 22.81 7.11 3.06
N ALA A 423 22.70 8.14 2.21
CA ALA A 423 22.25 9.46 2.62
C ALA A 423 20.73 9.53 2.88
N THR A 424 19.93 8.82 2.09
CA THR A 424 18.46 8.92 2.14
C THR A 424 17.81 7.78 2.93
N ASN A 425 18.46 6.62 2.98
CA ASN A 425 17.90 5.35 3.48
C ASN A 425 16.53 5.00 2.83
N ARG A 426 16.27 5.55 1.63
CA ARG A 426 14.99 5.52 0.94
C ARG A 426 15.20 5.49 -0.58
N VAL A 427 15.77 4.39 -1.06
CA VAL A 427 15.92 4.13 -2.50
C VAL A 427 15.10 2.91 -2.91
N LEU A 428 14.31 3.02 -3.97
CA LEU A 428 13.59 1.91 -4.59
C LEU A 428 14.15 1.64 -5.97
N ILE A 429 14.40 0.37 -6.25
CA ILE A 429 14.67 -0.17 -7.58
C ILE A 429 13.54 -1.17 -7.87
N ALA A 430 12.66 -0.83 -8.80
CA ALA A 430 11.55 -1.68 -9.19
C ALA A 430 11.75 -2.19 -10.63
N ASN A 431 11.31 -3.41 -10.92
CA ASN A 431 11.36 -4.01 -12.26
C ASN A 431 10.01 -4.66 -12.62
N GLY A 432 9.63 -4.53 -13.89
CA GLY A 432 8.58 -5.31 -14.53
C GLY A 432 9.10 -6.67 -15.03
N GLU A 433 8.39 -7.75 -14.72
CA GLU A 433 8.77 -9.12 -15.13
C GLU A 433 8.90 -9.28 -16.66
N TYR A 434 8.14 -8.53 -17.45
CA TYR A 434 8.06 -8.68 -18.91
C TYR A 434 8.95 -7.72 -19.71
N ASP A 435 9.74 -6.88 -19.04
CA ASP A 435 10.77 -6.09 -19.72
C ASP A 435 11.92 -6.98 -20.21
N PHE A 436 12.16 -6.96 -21.53
CA PHE A 436 13.26 -7.67 -22.16
C PHE A 436 14.50 -6.79 -22.41
N VAL A 437 14.39 -5.46 -22.26
CA VAL A 437 15.53 -4.55 -22.38
C VAL A 437 16.31 -4.53 -21.07
N ILE A 438 15.63 -4.30 -19.94
CA ILE A 438 16.24 -4.22 -18.60
C ILE A 438 15.64 -5.32 -17.72
N MET A 439 16.13 -6.55 -17.95
CA MET A 439 15.62 -7.73 -17.25
C MET A 439 15.88 -7.67 -15.74
N THR A 440 14.88 -8.05 -14.96
CA THR A 440 14.91 -8.14 -13.50
C THR A 440 16.17 -8.82 -12.93
N ASN A 441 16.52 -9.99 -13.48
CA ASN A 441 17.70 -10.73 -13.04
C ASN A 441 19.01 -10.00 -13.38
N GLY A 442 19.01 -9.21 -14.45
CA GLY A 442 20.14 -8.35 -14.80
C GLY A 442 20.36 -7.24 -13.78
N VAL A 443 19.29 -6.54 -13.42
CA VAL A 443 19.33 -5.48 -12.38
C VAL A 443 19.73 -6.05 -11.02
N LEU A 444 19.17 -7.20 -10.63
CA LEU A 444 19.53 -7.87 -9.38
C LEU A 444 21.02 -8.31 -9.39
N LEU A 445 21.55 -8.70 -10.55
CA LEU A 445 22.97 -9.03 -10.71
C LEU A 445 23.85 -7.78 -10.56
N SER A 446 23.43 -6.63 -11.09
CA SER A 446 24.07 -5.33 -10.85
C SER A 446 24.09 -4.99 -9.35
N ILE A 447 22.98 -5.19 -8.64
CA ILE A 447 22.90 -4.98 -7.18
C ILE A 447 23.86 -5.91 -6.42
N GLN A 448 23.97 -7.19 -6.80
CA GLN A 448 24.93 -8.10 -6.17
C GLN A 448 26.40 -7.69 -6.39
N ASN A 449 26.69 -6.76 -7.29
CA ASN A 449 28.02 -6.17 -7.49
C ASN A 449 28.21 -4.80 -6.79
N MET A 450 27.18 -4.25 -6.17
CA MET A 450 27.22 -2.95 -5.49
C MET A 450 27.63 -3.11 -4.04
N THR A 451 28.53 -2.27 -3.53
CA THR A 451 28.86 -2.21 -2.09
C THR A 451 28.21 -0.99 -1.46
N TRP A 452 27.40 -1.19 -0.42
CA TRP A 452 26.79 -0.11 0.35
C TRP A 452 26.54 -0.55 1.79
N GLY A 453 26.55 0.40 2.73
CA GLY A 453 26.33 0.11 4.15
C GLY A 453 27.31 -0.93 4.71
N GLY A 454 28.53 -0.97 4.16
CA GLY A 454 29.62 -1.86 4.59
C GLY A 454 29.57 -3.30 4.06
N ALA A 455 28.63 -3.66 3.18
CA ALA A 455 28.54 -5.00 2.61
C ALA A 455 28.32 -4.98 1.09
N LEU A 456 28.84 -5.99 0.39
CA LEU A 456 28.63 -6.22 -1.03
C LEU A 456 27.30 -6.93 -1.23
N GLY A 457 26.42 -6.41 -2.09
CA GLY A 457 25.15 -7.01 -2.49
C GLY A 457 24.17 -7.27 -1.34
N PHE A 458 22.98 -7.77 -1.68
CA PHE A 458 22.06 -8.28 -0.68
C PHE A 458 22.62 -9.54 -0.01
N GLN A 459 22.55 -9.57 1.32
CA GLN A 459 23.04 -10.68 2.13
C GLN A 459 22.04 -11.84 2.19
N SER A 460 20.78 -11.58 1.88
CA SER A 460 19.72 -12.58 1.79
C SER A 460 18.97 -12.46 0.47
N LYS A 461 18.49 -13.61 -0.03
CA LYS A 461 17.71 -13.67 -1.26
C LYS A 461 16.36 -12.93 -1.08
N PRO A 462 15.90 -12.13 -2.05
CA PRO A 462 14.55 -11.59 -2.08
C PRO A 462 13.49 -12.71 -2.04
N THR A 463 12.59 -12.66 -1.05
CA THR A 463 11.49 -13.64 -0.91
C THR A 463 10.19 -13.04 -0.41
N THR A 464 10.14 -11.75 -0.10
CA THR A 464 8.96 -11.13 0.53
C THR A 464 7.90 -10.89 -0.54
N PRO A 465 6.67 -11.42 -0.44
CA PRO A 465 5.65 -11.19 -1.45
C PRO A 465 5.17 -9.73 -1.47
N ILE A 466 4.76 -9.26 -2.66
CA ILE A 466 3.99 -8.02 -2.86
C ILE A 466 2.53 -8.41 -3.06
N ASP A 467 1.63 -8.05 -2.14
CA ASP A 467 0.18 -8.33 -2.23
C ASP A 467 -0.60 -7.05 -2.60
N ILE A 468 -1.11 -7.02 -3.83
CA ILE A 468 -1.88 -5.90 -4.35
C ILE A 468 -3.34 -6.07 -3.94
N GLN A 469 -3.71 -5.44 -2.84
CA GLN A 469 -5.10 -5.42 -2.34
C GLN A 469 -5.92 -4.24 -2.87
N LEU A 470 -5.39 -3.48 -3.85
CA LEU A 470 -6.09 -2.34 -4.41
C LEU A 470 -7.14 -2.80 -5.46
N PRO A 471 -8.43 -2.48 -5.28
CA PRO A 471 -9.45 -2.76 -6.29
C PRO A 471 -9.16 -1.99 -7.58
N ASP A 472 -9.84 -2.35 -8.67
CA ASP A 472 -9.68 -1.64 -9.94
C ASP A 472 -10.42 -0.29 -9.93
N LEU A 473 -9.68 0.80 -9.82
CA LEU A 473 -10.23 2.15 -9.78
C LEU A 473 -10.67 2.66 -11.16
N GLN A 474 -10.16 2.07 -12.25
CA GLN A 474 -10.38 2.62 -13.60
C GLN A 474 -11.51 1.91 -14.35
N TRP A 475 -11.60 0.57 -14.27
CA TRP A 475 -12.58 -0.19 -15.06
C TRP A 475 -13.75 -0.77 -14.27
N GLN A 476 -13.78 -0.61 -12.94
CA GLN A 476 -14.88 -1.13 -12.11
C GLN A 476 -16.25 -0.68 -12.63
N SER A 477 -16.42 0.61 -12.91
CA SER A 477 -17.68 1.13 -13.50
C SER A 477 -18.02 0.46 -14.83
N ALA A 478 -17.03 0.21 -15.69
CA ALA A 478 -17.24 -0.46 -16.97
C ALA A 478 -17.64 -1.93 -16.80
N LEU A 479 -17.05 -2.64 -15.83
CA LEU A 479 -17.40 -4.02 -15.48
C LEU A 479 -18.82 -4.12 -14.92
N VAL A 480 -19.16 -3.25 -13.97
CA VAL A 480 -20.52 -3.16 -13.41
C VAL A 480 -21.54 -2.88 -14.50
N ASN A 481 -21.29 -1.88 -15.35
CA ASN A 481 -22.17 -1.55 -16.48
C ASN A 481 -22.29 -2.72 -17.47
N SER A 482 -21.24 -3.54 -17.59
CA SER A 482 -21.19 -4.75 -18.41
C SER A 482 -21.86 -5.98 -17.79
N GLY A 483 -22.44 -5.85 -16.59
CA GLY A 483 -23.02 -6.98 -15.85
C GLY A 483 -21.96 -8.00 -15.42
N LEU A 484 -20.72 -7.53 -15.25
CA LEU A 484 -19.53 -8.28 -14.83
C LEU A 484 -19.10 -7.85 -13.42
N ASP A 485 -20.05 -7.37 -12.61
CA ASP A 485 -19.80 -6.93 -11.24
C ASP A 485 -19.17 -8.04 -10.39
N GLY A 486 -18.22 -7.66 -9.53
CA GLY A 486 -17.46 -8.54 -8.64
C GLY A 486 -16.35 -9.38 -9.30
N LEU A 487 -16.18 -9.33 -10.64
CA LEU A 487 -15.10 -10.09 -11.32
C LEU A 487 -13.71 -9.48 -11.11
N ASP A 488 -13.62 -8.19 -10.80
CA ASP A 488 -12.39 -7.50 -10.46
C ASP A 488 -11.86 -7.84 -9.05
N GLY A 489 -12.68 -8.49 -8.22
CA GLY A 489 -12.29 -8.98 -6.90
C GLY A 489 -11.90 -7.88 -5.90
N PRO A 490 -11.50 -8.24 -4.67
CA PRO A 490 -11.06 -7.28 -3.67
C PRO A 490 -9.61 -6.76 -3.87
N GLY A 491 -8.91 -7.23 -4.91
CA GLY A 491 -7.48 -7.00 -5.17
C GLY A 491 -6.93 -8.04 -6.15
N GLN A 492 -5.66 -7.93 -6.54
CA GLN A 492 -4.97 -8.87 -7.44
C GLN A 492 -4.18 -9.97 -6.70
N GLY A 493 -4.02 -9.85 -5.38
CA GLY A 493 -3.27 -10.84 -4.60
C GLY A 493 -1.76 -10.65 -4.73
N ILE A 494 -1.01 -11.74 -4.53
CA ILE A 494 0.46 -11.72 -4.65
C ILE A 494 0.86 -11.51 -6.12
N MET A 495 1.44 -10.34 -6.42
CA MET A 495 1.81 -9.90 -7.76
C MET A 495 3.30 -9.53 -7.86
N GLY A 496 4.14 -10.07 -6.99
CA GLY A 496 5.58 -9.82 -7.07
C GLY A 496 6.33 -10.23 -5.82
N VAL A 497 7.61 -9.86 -5.80
CA VAL A 497 8.53 -10.07 -4.70
C VAL A 497 9.30 -8.77 -4.42
N GLN A 498 9.52 -8.44 -3.15
CA GLN A 498 10.28 -7.29 -2.69
C GLN A 498 11.37 -7.71 -1.69
N HIS A 499 12.35 -6.83 -1.53
CA HIS A 499 13.42 -6.99 -0.55
C HIS A 499 13.98 -5.63 -0.14
N TYR A 500 13.88 -5.30 1.14
CA TYR A 500 14.50 -4.13 1.73
C TYR A 500 15.71 -4.53 2.58
N GLU A 501 16.85 -3.93 2.29
CA GLU A 501 18.11 -4.15 3.01
C GLU A 501 18.99 -2.90 2.96
N ARG A 502 19.39 -2.40 4.14
CA ARG A 502 20.34 -1.26 4.30
C ARG A 502 19.96 -0.04 3.45
N GLY A 503 18.69 0.39 3.49
CA GLY A 503 18.23 1.61 2.81
C GLY A 503 17.83 1.45 1.35
N LEU A 504 18.07 0.28 0.75
CA LEU A 504 17.65 -0.07 -0.60
C LEU A 504 16.49 -1.06 -0.57
N MET A 505 15.39 -0.71 -1.23
CA MET A 505 14.34 -1.65 -1.59
C MET A 505 14.53 -2.06 -3.05
N TRP A 506 14.50 -3.36 -3.30
CA TRP A 506 14.32 -3.92 -4.63
C TRP A 506 12.94 -4.56 -4.73
N ALA A 507 12.27 -4.43 -5.86
CA ALA A 507 10.95 -5.02 -6.11
C ALA A 507 10.86 -5.53 -7.54
N GLU A 508 10.39 -6.75 -7.72
CA GLU A 508 9.97 -7.32 -8.99
C GLU A 508 8.45 -7.46 -8.96
N THR A 509 7.79 -7.02 -10.02
CA THR A 509 6.36 -7.24 -10.21
C THR A 509 6.12 -8.26 -11.29
N TYR A 510 5.32 -9.28 -10.96
CA TYR A 510 4.90 -10.29 -11.92
C TYR A 510 3.90 -9.76 -12.94
N GLN A 511 4.05 -10.18 -14.19
CA GLN A 511 3.20 -9.86 -15.34
C GLN A 511 3.08 -8.35 -15.64
N CYS A 512 4.12 -7.63 -15.29
CA CYS A 512 4.28 -6.19 -15.46
C CYS A 512 5.26 -5.95 -16.60
N ASP A 513 4.89 -5.11 -17.55
CA ASP A 513 5.75 -4.67 -18.64
C ASP A 513 6.71 -3.58 -18.13
N ALA A 514 7.64 -3.12 -18.98
CA ALA A 514 8.44 -1.96 -18.67
C ALA A 514 7.54 -0.72 -18.49
N PRO A 515 7.87 0.24 -17.63
CA PRO A 515 7.09 1.45 -17.38
C PRO A 515 6.69 2.24 -18.63
N GLU A 516 7.53 2.21 -19.67
CA GLU A 516 7.26 2.75 -21.02
C GLU A 516 5.94 2.20 -21.61
N VAL A 517 5.45 1.06 -21.10
CA VAL A 517 4.31 0.28 -21.58
C VAL A 517 3.15 0.30 -20.59
N MET A 518 2.74 1.47 -20.11
CA MET A 518 1.86 1.52 -18.94
C MET A 518 0.60 0.63 -19.02
N THR A 519 0.64 -0.53 -18.37
CA THR A 519 -0.49 -1.42 -18.22
C THR A 519 -1.29 -1.07 -16.97
N LYS A 520 -2.52 -1.60 -16.90
CA LYS A 520 -3.39 -1.48 -15.73
C LYS A 520 -2.72 -1.98 -14.43
N LEU A 521 -1.86 -2.99 -14.53
CA LEU A 521 -1.16 -3.54 -13.38
C LEU A 521 -0.08 -2.57 -12.89
N GLU A 522 0.71 -2.02 -13.81
CA GLU A 522 1.73 -1.00 -13.54
C GLU A 522 1.16 0.24 -12.86
N ALA A 523 0.02 0.75 -13.34
CA ALA A 523 -0.61 1.93 -12.76
C ALA A 523 -0.91 1.76 -11.25
N LYS A 524 -1.43 0.59 -10.86
CA LYS A 524 -1.73 0.27 -9.45
C LYS A 524 -0.48 0.18 -8.60
N ILE A 525 0.62 -0.28 -9.19
CA ILE A 525 1.88 -0.53 -8.49
C ILE A 525 2.70 0.74 -8.39
N LEU A 526 2.76 1.54 -9.45
CA LEU A 526 3.29 2.90 -9.42
C LEU A 526 2.56 3.71 -8.35
N LEU A 527 1.24 3.55 -8.18
CA LEU A 527 0.50 4.16 -7.08
C LEU A 527 0.91 3.58 -5.70
N ARG A 528 1.11 2.27 -5.57
CA ARG A 528 1.61 1.65 -4.32
C ARG A 528 3.01 2.14 -3.98
N HIS A 529 3.93 2.14 -4.93
CA HIS A 529 5.32 2.58 -4.75
C HIS A 529 5.40 4.09 -4.48
N SER A 530 4.60 4.91 -5.14
CA SER A 530 4.51 6.33 -4.82
C SER A 530 3.87 6.58 -3.45
N SER A 531 3.02 5.70 -2.92
CA SER A 531 2.60 5.79 -1.51
C SER A 531 3.76 5.61 -0.52
N LEU A 532 4.86 4.95 -0.93
CA LEU A 532 6.12 4.87 -0.18
C LEU A 532 6.93 6.19 -0.24
N LEU A 533 6.53 7.16 -1.07
CA LEU A 533 7.07 8.52 -1.05
C LEU A 533 6.49 9.35 0.08
N SER A 534 5.38 8.92 0.70
CA SER A 534 4.79 9.65 1.82
C SER A 534 5.79 9.76 2.98
N PRO A 535 5.93 10.93 3.64
CA PRO A 535 6.81 11.10 4.79
C PRO A 535 6.55 10.11 5.92
N ASN A 536 5.31 9.63 6.04
CA ASN A 536 4.85 8.72 7.08
C ASN A 536 5.00 7.22 6.71
N SER A 537 5.43 6.92 5.49
CA SER A 537 5.68 5.55 5.05
C SER A 537 7.12 5.13 5.42
N GLN A 538 7.28 3.89 5.91
CA GLN A 538 8.59 3.27 6.13
C GLN A 538 8.83 2.23 5.05
N PHE A 539 9.99 2.30 4.38
CA PHE A 539 10.47 1.21 3.55
C PHE A 539 10.71 0.00 4.45
N SER A 540 9.97 -1.08 4.23
CA SER A 540 10.08 -2.30 5.03
C SER A 540 9.50 -3.48 4.27
N ASN A 541 9.94 -4.69 4.60
CA ASN A 541 9.40 -5.94 4.07
C ASN A 541 7.98 -6.28 4.59
N SER A 542 7.31 -5.39 5.31
CA SER A 542 5.95 -5.62 5.84
C SER A 542 4.96 -4.71 5.12
N GLU A 543 4.03 -5.28 4.36
CA GLU A 543 2.86 -4.57 3.85
C GLU A 543 1.89 -4.30 4.98
N ASP A 544 1.71 -3.03 5.34
CA ASP A 544 0.58 -2.59 6.14
C ASP A 544 0.46 -1.07 5.96
N PHE A 545 -0.76 -0.56 5.80
CA PHE A 545 -1.07 0.79 6.25
C PHE A 545 -0.75 0.82 7.75
N LYS A 546 0.48 1.21 8.08
CA LYS A 546 0.97 1.18 9.46
C LYS A 546 0.32 2.34 10.19
N MET A 547 -0.51 2.04 11.18
CA MET A 547 -0.68 2.96 12.30
C MET A 547 0.75 3.39 12.71
N PRO A 548 1.06 4.69 12.78
CA PRO A 548 2.39 5.12 13.16
C PRO A 548 2.68 4.55 14.55
N MET A 549 3.82 3.88 14.70
CA MET A 549 4.30 3.57 16.05
C MET A 549 4.47 4.89 16.78
N PRO A 550 4.14 4.97 18.08
CA PRO A 550 4.60 6.09 18.88
C PRO A 550 6.10 6.27 18.69
N THR A 551 6.54 7.51 18.55
CA THR A 551 7.96 7.84 18.31
C THR A 551 8.83 7.63 19.55
N ASP A 552 8.22 7.38 20.71
CA ASP A 552 8.89 7.06 21.97
C ASP A 552 9.28 5.57 22.03
N GLU A 553 10.55 5.28 21.79
CA GLU A 553 11.10 3.92 21.82
C GLU A 553 10.97 3.24 23.20
N ALA A 554 11.03 4.01 24.30
CA ALA A 554 10.90 3.46 25.64
C ALA A 554 9.46 3.01 25.92
N LEU A 555 8.48 3.77 25.44
CA LEU A 555 7.07 3.41 25.48
C LEU A 555 6.80 2.13 24.67
N VAL A 556 7.39 2.03 23.47
CA VAL A 556 7.26 0.84 22.60
C VAL A 556 7.86 -0.41 23.26
N ALA A 557 9.06 -0.30 23.83
CA ALA A 557 9.69 -1.41 24.54
C ALA A 557 8.87 -1.84 25.75
N LYS A 558 8.31 -0.88 26.51
CA LYS A 558 7.43 -1.17 27.64
C LYS A 558 6.12 -1.84 27.20
N ALA A 559 5.54 -1.41 26.08
CA ALA A 559 4.35 -2.02 25.50
C ALA A 559 4.58 -3.48 25.11
N ASP A 560 5.73 -3.78 24.51
CA ASP A 560 6.11 -5.16 24.17
C ASP A 560 6.31 -6.05 25.42
N GLU A 561 7.03 -5.54 26.43
CA GLU A 561 7.24 -6.20 27.72
C GLU A 561 5.90 -6.59 28.37
N VAL A 562 4.98 -5.62 28.48
CA VAL A 562 3.70 -5.79 29.15
C VAL A 562 2.78 -6.73 28.36
N LYS A 563 2.76 -6.64 27.03
CA LYS A 563 2.06 -7.60 26.17
C LYS A 563 2.52 -9.04 26.45
N ASN A 564 3.82 -9.26 26.60
CA ASN A 564 4.38 -10.58 26.88
C ASN A 564 4.06 -11.06 28.31
N LEU A 565 4.09 -10.17 29.31
CA LEU A 565 3.62 -10.46 30.66
C LEU A 565 2.16 -10.89 30.67
N PHE A 566 1.31 -10.21 29.89
CA PHE A 566 -0.12 -10.52 29.80
C PHE A 566 -0.35 -11.90 29.18
N LYS A 567 0.37 -12.24 28.09
CA LYS A 567 0.34 -13.61 27.51
C LYS A 567 0.72 -14.67 28.56
N GLY A 568 1.74 -14.41 29.38
CA GLY A 568 2.15 -15.32 30.44
C GLY A 568 1.13 -15.48 31.56
N ALA A 569 0.53 -14.38 32.01
CA ALA A 569 -0.44 -14.35 33.10
C ALA A 569 -1.80 -14.96 32.73
N PHE A 570 -2.27 -14.72 31.50
CA PHE A 570 -3.67 -15.00 31.11
C PHE A 570 -3.81 -15.79 29.80
N GLY A 571 -2.72 -16.29 29.20
CA GLY A 571 -2.72 -16.95 27.88
C GLY A 571 -2.44 -18.46 27.91
N THR A 572 -2.24 -19.09 29.07
CA THR A 572 -2.05 -20.55 29.18
C THR A 572 -3.11 -21.20 30.07
N PRO A 573 -3.70 -22.35 29.68
CA PRO A 573 -4.65 -23.07 30.54
C PRO A 573 -3.97 -23.52 31.84
N PRO A 574 -4.69 -23.56 32.99
CA PRO A 574 -4.16 -24.11 34.23
C PRO A 574 -3.72 -25.57 34.00
N GLY A 575 -2.41 -25.84 34.05
CA GLY A 575 -1.84 -27.18 33.89
C GLY A 575 -0.66 -27.30 32.91
N TYR A 576 -0.37 -26.29 32.09
CA TYR A 576 0.83 -26.30 31.25
C TYR A 576 1.99 -25.58 31.95
N ARG A 577 2.90 -26.34 32.57
CA ARG A 577 4.17 -25.82 33.10
C ARG A 577 5.34 -26.24 32.20
N PRO A 578 6.16 -25.32 31.68
CA PRO A 578 7.44 -25.68 31.10
C PRO A 578 8.40 -26.03 32.25
N GLY A 579 8.65 -27.32 32.45
CA GLY A 579 9.53 -27.80 33.51
C GLY A 579 10.16 -29.15 33.21
N LYS A 580 11.49 -29.10 33.00
CA LYS A 580 12.51 -30.14 33.20
C LYS A 580 12.59 -31.31 32.19
N THR A 581 13.63 -31.21 31.35
CA THR A 581 14.55 -32.29 30.89
C THR A 581 13.96 -33.66 30.55
N ASN A 582 13.63 -33.87 29.27
CA ASN A 582 13.98 -35.07 28.49
C ASN A 582 13.70 -34.85 26.99
N PRO A 583 14.41 -35.55 26.07
CA PRO A 583 14.47 -35.19 24.66
C PRO A 583 13.13 -35.43 23.96
N SER A 584 12.77 -34.50 23.06
CA SER A 584 11.55 -34.52 22.25
C SER A 584 11.34 -35.87 21.54
N PRO A 585 10.10 -36.40 21.49
CA PRO A 585 9.79 -37.47 20.55
C PRO A 585 9.76 -36.93 19.11
N PRO A 586 9.96 -37.78 18.07
CA PRO A 586 10.00 -37.33 16.69
C PRO A 586 8.62 -36.84 16.24
N LEU A 587 8.62 -35.79 15.41
CA LEU A 587 7.43 -35.25 14.76
C LEU A 587 6.74 -36.30 13.86
N PRO A 588 5.40 -36.28 13.71
CA PRO A 588 4.70 -37.12 12.75
C PRO A 588 4.94 -36.63 11.30
N PRO A 589 4.70 -37.50 10.28
CA PRO A 589 5.04 -37.23 8.89
C PRO A 589 4.21 -36.10 8.24
N PRO A 590 4.67 -35.56 7.09
CA PRO A 590 4.26 -34.25 6.55
C PRO A 590 2.84 -34.13 5.98
N SER A 591 2.00 -35.17 6.07
CA SER A 591 0.71 -35.22 5.35
C SER A 591 -0.53 -34.85 6.18
N LEU A 592 -0.37 -34.24 7.37
CA LEU A 592 -1.48 -33.81 8.23
C LEU A 592 -1.33 -32.37 8.81
N ARG A 593 -0.63 -31.48 8.11
CA ARG A 593 -0.72 -30.03 8.40
C ARG A 593 -1.89 -29.40 7.64
N THR A 594 -3.11 -29.80 7.98
CA THR A 594 -4.29 -29.00 7.69
C THR A 594 -4.45 -27.94 8.79
N ILE A 595 -4.35 -26.67 8.39
CA ILE A 595 -4.90 -25.45 9.03
C ILE A 595 -5.12 -25.55 10.56
N THR A 596 -4.10 -25.28 11.37
CA THR A 596 -4.20 -25.03 12.83
C THR A 596 -2.94 -24.23 13.23
N ASN A 597 -2.92 -23.05 13.85
CA ASN A 597 -3.85 -22.19 14.58
C ASN A 597 -3.40 -20.73 14.35
N PRO A 598 -4.29 -19.72 14.20
CA PRO A 598 -3.89 -18.32 14.27
C PRO A 598 -3.30 -18.03 15.66
N HIS A 599 -2.21 -17.26 15.74
CA HIS A 599 -1.73 -16.73 17.03
C HIS A 599 -2.84 -15.84 17.62
N PRO A 600 -3.50 -16.24 18.72
CA PRO A 600 -4.59 -15.44 19.26
C PRO A 600 -4.04 -14.15 19.89
N PRO A 601 -4.82 -13.05 19.92
CA PRO A 601 -4.38 -11.85 20.59
C PRO A 601 -4.13 -12.15 22.09
N PRO A 602 -3.16 -11.45 22.71
CA PRO A 602 -2.75 -11.67 24.09
C PRO A 602 -3.90 -11.46 25.09
N ALA A 603 -4.87 -10.62 24.73
CA ALA A 603 -6.11 -10.36 25.42
C ALA A 603 -7.25 -10.39 24.39
N HIS A 604 -8.49 -10.56 24.84
CA HIS A 604 -9.66 -10.56 23.97
C HIS A 604 -9.63 -11.62 22.85
N ALA A 605 -9.05 -12.79 23.11
CA ALA A 605 -8.85 -13.85 22.11
C ALA A 605 -10.15 -14.44 21.57
N LYS A 606 -11.13 -14.69 22.45
CA LYS A 606 -12.47 -15.12 22.05
C LYS A 606 -13.32 -13.91 21.70
N GLY A 607 -13.95 -13.92 20.52
CA GLY A 607 -14.88 -12.86 20.14
C GLY A 607 -15.55 -13.06 18.78
N THR A 608 -16.64 -12.33 18.58
CA THR A 608 -17.52 -12.40 17.41
C THR A 608 -17.49 -11.06 16.69
N VAL A 609 -17.33 -11.08 15.36
CA VAL A 609 -17.32 -9.88 14.52
C VAL A 609 -18.70 -9.69 13.89
N LEU A 610 -19.18 -8.46 13.92
CA LEU A 610 -20.47 -8.08 13.37
C LEU A 610 -20.32 -6.83 12.51
N THR A 611 -21.17 -6.69 11.51
CA THR A 611 -21.35 -5.44 10.78
C THR A 611 -22.73 -4.87 11.06
N GLY A 612 -22.90 -3.59 10.75
CA GLY A 612 -24.15 -2.89 10.98
C GLY A 612 -24.11 -1.44 10.55
N THR A 613 -25.02 -0.65 11.11
CA THR A 613 -25.19 0.77 10.81
C THR A 613 -25.11 1.64 12.05
N TRP A 614 -24.68 2.88 11.86
CA TRP A 614 -24.69 3.96 12.85
C TRP A 614 -25.68 5.02 12.40
N GLN A 615 -26.52 5.45 13.35
CA GLN A 615 -27.48 6.53 13.16
C GLN A 615 -27.27 7.60 14.23
N PRO A 616 -26.78 8.81 13.88
CA PRO A 616 -26.66 9.92 14.82
C PRO A 616 -28.04 10.43 15.26
N THR A 617 -28.08 11.16 16.38
CA THR A 617 -29.29 11.89 16.81
C THR A 617 -29.71 12.93 15.77
N SER A 618 -31.00 13.28 15.81
CA SER A 618 -31.55 14.39 15.00
C SER A 618 -32.29 15.35 15.94
N PRO A 619 -31.77 16.58 16.15
CA PRO A 619 -30.55 17.14 15.55
C PRO A 619 -29.25 16.46 16.06
N PRO A 620 -28.14 16.55 15.29
CA PRO A 620 -26.82 16.10 15.74
C PRO A 620 -26.35 16.83 17.01
N SER A 621 -25.50 16.17 17.80
CA SER A 621 -24.89 16.78 18.97
C SER A 621 -23.94 17.93 18.57
N PRO A 622 -24.02 19.11 19.21
CA PRO A 622 -23.14 20.23 18.89
C PRO A 622 -21.73 20.07 19.48
N LEU A 623 -21.51 19.07 20.33
CA LEU A 623 -20.27 18.92 21.10
C LEU A 623 -19.03 18.66 20.22
N SER A 624 -19.20 18.10 19.02
CA SER A 624 -18.07 17.78 18.15
C SER A 624 -18.42 17.91 16.67
N LYS A 625 -17.48 18.45 15.89
CA LYS A 625 -17.53 18.50 14.43
C LYS A 625 -17.13 17.18 13.73
N ALA A 626 -16.90 16.12 14.49
CA ALA A 626 -16.53 14.84 13.90
C ALA A 626 -17.64 14.32 12.99
N TRP A 627 -17.25 13.91 11.78
CA TRP A 627 -18.21 13.59 10.71
C TRP A 627 -19.28 12.57 11.12
N HIS A 628 -18.93 11.51 11.87
CA HIS A 628 -19.89 10.51 12.32
C HIS A 628 -20.90 11.04 13.34
N ILE A 629 -20.62 12.15 14.03
CA ILE A 629 -21.58 12.79 14.95
C ILE A 629 -22.77 13.38 14.17
N SER A 630 -22.53 13.80 12.92
CA SER A 630 -23.54 14.44 12.08
C SER A 630 -24.08 13.55 10.96
N ASN A 631 -23.44 12.41 10.68
CA ASN A 631 -23.76 11.59 9.52
C ASN A 631 -23.94 10.09 9.85
N PRO A 632 -24.96 9.43 9.27
CA PRO A 632 -25.10 7.98 9.37
C PRO A 632 -24.01 7.27 8.57
N THR A 633 -23.62 6.07 9.01
CA THR A 633 -22.59 5.28 8.33
C THR A 633 -22.67 3.78 8.64
N THR A 634 -21.83 2.97 8.01
CA THR A 634 -21.64 1.56 8.38
C THR A 634 -20.63 1.42 9.52
N VAL A 635 -20.79 0.37 10.30
CA VAL A 635 -19.87 0.02 11.37
C VAL A 635 -19.36 -1.41 11.26
N LEU A 636 -18.15 -1.63 11.78
CA LEU A 636 -17.63 -2.96 12.10
C LEU A 636 -17.47 -3.05 13.61
N ALA A 637 -18.12 -4.03 14.24
CA ALA A 637 -18.09 -4.23 15.68
C ALA A 637 -17.48 -5.58 16.04
N ARG A 638 -16.88 -5.66 17.23
CA ARG A 638 -16.39 -6.91 17.81
C ARG A 638 -16.77 -7.00 19.28
N PHE A 639 -17.55 -8.02 19.62
CA PHE A 639 -17.75 -8.46 21.00
C PHE A 639 -16.68 -9.48 21.39
N SER A 640 -16.27 -9.49 22.66
CA SER A 640 -15.18 -10.38 23.12
C SER A 640 -15.21 -10.68 24.61
N SER A 641 -14.53 -11.76 25.02
CA SER A 641 -14.21 -12.09 26.43
C SER A 641 -12.78 -11.65 26.75
N SER A 642 -12.48 -11.18 27.96
CA SER A 642 -11.25 -10.42 28.30
C SER A 642 -9.90 -11.14 28.09
N THR A 643 -9.84 -12.46 28.19
CA THR A 643 -8.56 -13.20 28.30
C THR A 643 -7.90 -13.51 26.95
N GLY A 644 -6.65 -13.95 27.00
CA GLY A 644 -5.91 -14.47 25.84
C GLY A 644 -6.28 -15.91 25.45
N ILE A 645 -7.28 -16.52 26.08
CA ILE A 645 -7.68 -17.92 25.88
C ILE A 645 -8.83 -17.97 24.86
N PRO A 646 -8.63 -18.48 23.62
CA PRO A 646 -9.68 -18.50 22.60
C PRO A 646 -10.90 -19.35 22.97
N SER A 647 -10.68 -20.37 23.81
CA SER A 647 -11.70 -21.34 24.23
C SER A 647 -12.27 -21.07 25.61
N ILE A 648 -12.06 -19.88 26.20
CA ILE A 648 -12.59 -19.58 27.53
C ILE A 648 -14.13 -19.66 27.51
N PRO A 649 -14.76 -20.38 28.45
CA PRO A 649 -16.22 -20.40 28.55
C PRO A 649 -16.78 -18.99 28.81
N ASP A 650 -17.87 -18.63 28.13
CA ASP A 650 -18.48 -17.30 28.28
C ASP A 650 -19.00 -17.05 29.70
N ASN A 651 -19.40 -18.13 30.37
CA ASN A 651 -19.90 -18.18 31.74
C ASN A 651 -18.80 -18.40 32.79
N ASP A 652 -17.53 -18.40 32.40
CA ASP A 652 -16.42 -18.37 33.36
C ASP A 652 -16.32 -16.95 33.97
N PRO A 653 -16.26 -16.80 35.31
CA PRO A 653 -16.09 -15.50 35.94
C PRO A 653 -14.83 -14.73 35.47
N ASN A 654 -13.78 -15.44 35.04
CA ASN A 654 -12.55 -14.85 34.51
C ASN A 654 -12.67 -14.41 33.05
N ALA A 655 -13.78 -14.73 32.37
CA ALA A 655 -14.05 -14.28 31.00
C ALA A 655 -14.55 -12.81 30.95
N SER A 656 -14.66 -12.15 32.10
CA SER A 656 -15.08 -10.76 32.25
C SER A 656 -13.89 -9.82 32.53
N PRO A 657 -13.98 -8.52 32.22
CA PRO A 657 -15.11 -7.86 31.54
C PRO A 657 -15.22 -8.26 30.05
N LYS A 658 -16.45 -8.27 29.53
CA LYS A 658 -16.71 -8.38 28.08
C LYS A 658 -16.30 -7.10 27.36
N GLY A 659 -15.64 -7.23 26.21
CA GLY A 659 -15.20 -6.10 25.38
C GLY A 659 -16.15 -5.82 24.23
N LEU A 660 -16.27 -4.53 23.87
CA LEU A 660 -16.93 -4.04 22.67
C LEU A 660 -15.99 -3.05 21.97
N ALA A 661 -15.56 -3.39 20.75
CA ALA A 661 -14.86 -2.46 19.87
C ALA A 661 -15.76 -2.13 18.67
N ILE A 662 -15.93 -0.85 18.35
CA ILE A 662 -16.74 -0.39 17.21
C ILE A 662 -15.89 0.55 16.36
N ARG A 663 -15.83 0.25 15.07
CA ARG A 663 -15.26 1.09 14.01
C ARG A 663 -16.38 1.82 13.29
N PHE A 664 -16.32 3.14 13.23
CA PHE A 664 -17.17 3.97 12.37
C PHE A 664 -16.45 4.24 11.07
N ASN A 665 -16.98 3.73 9.97
CA ASN A 665 -16.39 3.96 8.67
C ASN A 665 -16.73 5.38 8.22
N TYR A 666 -15.75 6.15 7.76
CA TYR A 666 -16.04 7.41 7.09
C TYR A 666 -16.19 7.11 5.60
N PRO A 667 -16.90 7.96 4.85
CA PRO A 667 -16.89 7.88 3.41
C PRO A 667 -15.43 7.90 2.93
N PRO A 668 -15.10 7.12 1.89
CA PRO A 668 -13.78 7.16 1.28
C PRO A 668 -13.41 8.61 0.97
N THR A 669 -12.25 9.05 1.44
CA THR A 669 -11.71 10.35 1.06
C THR A 669 -11.30 10.30 -0.41
N THR A 670 -11.16 11.45 -1.06
CA THR A 670 -10.81 11.55 -2.50
C THR A 670 -9.45 10.93 -2.85
N ASP A 671 -8.65 10.53 -1.86
CA ASP A 671 -7.40 9.78 -1.97
C ASP A 671 -7.57 8.24 -1.86
N GLY A 672 -8.82 7.75 -1.86
CA GLY A 672 -9.14 6.32 -1.80
C GLY A 672 -8.85 5.64 -0.45
N LYS A 673 -8.40 6.39 0.57
CA LYS A 673 -8.09 5.83 1.89
C LYS A 673 -9.37 5.60 2.70
N ARG A 674 -9.43 4.45 3.37
CA ARG A 674 -10.48 4.17 4.36
C ARG A 674 -10.22 4.97 5.63
N LYS A 675 -10.81 6.16 5.72
CA LYS A 675 -10.85 6.93 6.98
C LYS A 675 -11.85 6.27 7.93
N HIS A 676 -11.49 6.13 9.20
CA HIS A 676 -12.35 5.56 10.23
C HIS A 676 -11.93 6.10 11.59
N THR A 677 -12.79 5.90 12.60
CA THR A 677 -12.45 6.08 14.00
C THR A 677 -12.99 4.89 14.79
N ASP A 678 -12.26 4.48 15.82
CA ASP A 678 -12.61 3.31 16.63
C ASP A 678 -12.88 3.73 18.09
N ILE A 679 -13.88 3.12 18.69
CA ILE A 679 -14.15 3.22 20.12
C ILE A 679 -13.97 1.82 20.72
N ILE A 680 -13.08 1.70 21.70
CA ILE A 680 -12.79 0.45 22.39
C ILE A 680 -13.23 0.56 23.83
N ALA A 681 -14.26 -0.21 24.17
CA ALA A 681 -14.93 -0.22 25.46
C ALA A 681 -14.98 -1.62 26.08
N HIS A 682 -15.28 -1.68 27.38
CA HIS A 682 -15.56 -2.93 28.07
C HIS A 682 -16.64 -2.78 29.13
N SER A 683 -17.22 -3.89 29.57
CA SER A 683 -18.40 -3.98 30.45
C SER A 683 -18.14 -3.78 31.93
N THR A 684 -17.14 -2.98 32.26
CA THR A 684 -16.97 -2.42 33.60
C THR A 684 -16.51 -0.98 33.48
N PRO A 685 -16.91 -0.08 34.38
CA PRO A 685 -16.43 1.30 34.33
C PRO A 685 -15.03 1.48 34.92
N HIS A 686 -14.41 0.43 35.48
CA HIS A 686 -13.11 0.49 36.16
C HIS A 686 -11.97 0.03 35.23
N PHE A 687 -10.75 0.50 35.47
CA PHE A 687 -9.53 -0.02 34.86
C PHE A 687 -8.47 -0.28 35.93
N PRO A 688 -7.64 -1.33 35.82
CA PRO A 688 -6.81 -1.77 36.95
C PRO A 688 -5.64 -0.85 37.29
N THR A 689 -5.17 0.02 36.40
CA THR A 689 -3.94 0.80 36.58
C THR A 689 -3.98 2.12 35.84
N ARG A 690 -3.18 3.11 36.25
CA ARG A 690 -3.09 4.42 35.61
C ARG A 690 -2.10 4.47 34.45
N THR A 691 -1.07 3.62 34.46
CA THR A 691 -0.01 3.62 33.42
C THR A 691 0.32 2.21 32.93
N GLY A 692 0.95 2.12 31.76
CA GLY A 692 1.44 0.84 31.23
C GLY A 692 2.51 0.18 32.11
N ALA A 693 3.36 0.96 32.77
CA ALA A 693 4.39 0.44 33.67
C ALA A 693 3.76 -0.24 34.90
N GLU A 694 2.80 0.43 35.53
CA GLU A 694 2.03 -0.06 36.66
C GLU A 694 1.19 -1.28 36.27
N PHE A 695 0.63 -1.31 35.06
CA PHE A 695 -0.03 -2.51 34.52
C PHE A 695 0.92 -3.71 34.44
N GLY A 696 2.17 -3.48 34.02
CA GLY A 696 3.21 -4.52 34.05
C GLY A 696 3.54 -5.02 35.46
N GLU A 697 3.53 -4.15 36.47
CA GLU A 697 3.71 -4.52 37.87
C GLU A 697 2.54 -5.36 38.40
N PHE A 698 1.32 -4.96 38.09
CA PHE A 698 0.11 -5.73 38.39
C PHE A 698 0.19 -7.15 37.82
N LEU A 699 0.56 -7.30 36.54
CA LEU A 699 0.69 -8.61 35.88
C LEU A 699 1.79 -9.48 36.52
N ARG A 700 2.92 -8.87 36.91
CA ARG A 700 3.99 -9.58 37.64
C ARG A 700 3.54 -10.04 39.01
N ALA A 701 2.84 -9.19 39.76
CA ALA A 701 2.30 -9.53 41.07
C ALA A 701 1.26 -10.67 40.96
N PHE A 702 0.39 -10.60 39.95
CA PHE A 702 -0.58 -11.65 39.64
C PHE A 702 0.12 -12.97 39.33
N GLY A 703 1.05 -12.99 38.36
CA GLY A 703 1.77 -14.20 37.97
C GLY A 703 2.59 -14.82 39.10
N ALA A 704 3.27 -14.00 39.91
CA ALA A 704 4.04 -14.46 41.07
C ALA A 704 3.17 -15.11 42.14
N SER A 705 1.91 -14.67 42.27
CA SER A 705 0.96 -15.22 43.24
C SER A 705 0.38 -16.57 42.83
N GLN A 706 0.52 -16.97 41.56
CA GLN A 706 0.07 -18.29 41.07
C GLN A 706 1.11 -19.41 41.31
N ALA A 707 2.28 -19.10 41.87
CA ALA A 707 3.33 -20.08 42.15
C ALA A 707 2.96 -20.98 43.36
N PRO A 708 3.34 -22.28 43.37
CA PRO A 708 3.13 -23.13 44.54
C PRO A 708 3.88 -22.62 45.77
N GLY A 709 3.23 -22.66 46.93
CA GLY A 709 3.88 -22.39 48.22
C GLY A 709 4.08 -20.91 48.55
N VAL A 710 3.37 -20.00 47.87
CA VAL A 710 3.37 -18.57 48.22
C VAL A 710 2.53 -18.37 49.49
N GLU A 711 3.13 -17.77 50.52
CA GLU A 711 2.46 -17.43 51.79
C GLU A 711 1.70 -16.09 51.69
N HIS A 712 0.68 -15.92 52.52
CA HIS A 712 -0.10 -14.68 52.61
C HIS A 712 0.61 -13.61 53.47
N PRO A 713 0.50 -12.30 53.14
CA PRO A 713 -0.14 -11.79 51.94
C PRO A 713 0.73 -12.08 50.70
N THR A 714 0.10 -12.68 49.69
CA THR A 714 0.68 -12.94 48.38
C THR A 714 1.11 -11.62 47.70
N PRO A 715 1.99 -11.66 46.69
CA PRO A 715 2.38 -10.46 45.94
C PRO A 715 1.19 -9.67 45.37
N ILE A 716 0.13 -10.35 44.92
CA ILE A 716 -1.09 -9.69 44.43
C ILE A 716 -1.87 -9.07 45.57
N GLU A 717 -2.02 -9.72 46.72
CA GLU A 717 -2.68 -9.13 47.91
C GLU A 717 -1.94 -7.89 48.42
N SER A 718 -0.61 -7.91 48.39
CA SER A 718 0.21 -6.75 48.73
C SER A 718 0.01 -5.60 47.73
N PHE A 719 -0.04 -5.91 46.43
CA PHE A 719 -0.29 -4.92 45.38
C PHE A 719 -1.68 -4.30 45.50
N LEU A 720 -2.72 -5.10 45.73
CA LEU A 720 -4.10 -4.63 45.96
C LEU A 720 -4.23 -3.82 47.25
N GLY A 721 -3.40 -4.11 48.27
CA GLY A 721 -3.33 -3.34 49.50
C GLY A 721 -2.77 -1.93 49.32
N SER A 722 -1.89 -1.71 48.33
CA SER A 722 -1.28 -0.41 48.04
C SER A 722 -1.90 0.34 46.85
N HIS A 723 -2.72 -0.31 46.02
CA HIS A 723 -3.37 0.28 44.85
C HIS A 723 -4.89 0.10 44.93
N THR A 724 -5.57 1.08 45.55
CA THR A 724 -7.00 1.00 45.86
C THR A 724 -7.88 0.88 44.62
N TYR A 725 -7.57 1.61 43.55
CA TYR A 725 -8.31 1.51 42.28
C TYR A 725 -8.13 0.14 41.59
N THR A 726 -6.97 -0.51 41.75
CA THR A 726 -6.77 -1.88 41.23
C THR A 726 -7.64 -2.87 42.00
N ARG A 727 -7.71 -2.71 43.32
CA ARG A 727 -8.60 -3.50 44.18
C ARG A 727 -10.06 -3.29 43.78
N GLU A 728 -10.48 -2.05 43.58
CA GLU A 728 -11.83 -1.72 43.11
C GLU A 728 -12.13 -2.40 41.75
N PHE A 729 -11.20 -2.37 40.81
CA PHE A 729 -11.36 -3.11 39.54
C PHE A 729 -11.51 -4.62 39.75
N VAL A 730 -10.68 -5.24 40.60
CA VAL A 730 -10.71 -6.69 40.85
C VAL A 730 -12.01 -7.08 41.54
N GLU A 731 -12.44 -6.33 42.57
CA GLU A 731 -13.60 -6.60 43.40
C GLU A 731 -14.93 -6.16 42.76
N ALA A 732 -14.90 -5.30 41.73
CA ALA A 732 -16.09 -4.85 41.03
C ALA A 732 -16.93 -6.02 40.53
N GLU A 733 -18.24 -5.95 40.75
CA GLU A 733 -19.19 -6.92 40.23
C GLU A 733 -19.17 -6.90 38.69
N LYS A 734 -19.09 -8.09 38.09
CA LYS A 734 -19.05 -8.28 36.64
C LYS A 734 -20.10 -9.33 36.27
N PRO A 735 -21.40 -8.98 36.38
CA PRO A 735 -22.48 -9.93 36.16
C PRO A 735 -22.43 -10.48 34.73
N LEU A 736 -22.86 -11.73 34.56
CA LEU A 736 -22.84 -12.37 33.24
C LEU A 736 -24.10 -11.94 32.47
N PRO A 737 -23.97 -11.26 31.32
CA PRO A 737 -25.15 -10.78 30.60
C PRO A 737 -25.88 -11.95 29.93
N VAL A 738 -27.18 -11.80 29.71
CA VAL A 738 -27.96 -12.78 28.93
C VAL A 738 -27.58 -12.75 27.44
N SER A 739 -27.11 -11.60 26.95
CA SER A 739 -26.69 -11.31 25.58
C SER A 739 -25.61 -10.24 25.58
N PHE A 740 -24.71 -10.24 24.59
CA PHE A 740 -23.84 -9.09 24.36
C PHE A 740 -24.60 -7.77 24.17
N GLY A 741 -25.85 -7.85 23.67
CA GLY A 741 -26.75 -6.71 23.43
C GLY A 741 -27.59 -6.27 24.62
N THR A 742 -27.37 -6.83 25.82
CA THR A 742 -28.07 -6.46 27.07
C THR A 742 -27.10 -6.01 28.16
N GLU A 743 -25.89 -5.60 27.77
CA GLU A 743 -24.82 -5.17 28.67
C GLU A 743 -24.36 -3.75 28.34
N GLY A 744 -23.90 -3.01 29.35
CA GLY A 744 -23.27 -1.69 29.17
C GLY A 744 -21.79 -1.79 28.89
N TYR A 745 -21.23 -0.83 28.13
CA TYR A 745 -19.78 -0.78 27.87
C TYR A 745 -19.24 0.64 28.04
N TRP A 746 -18.10 0.79 28.70
CA TRP A 746 -17.47 2.09 28.96
C TRP A 746 -16.15 2.21 28.20
N GLY A 747 -15.93 3.34 27.52
CA GLY A 747 -14.67 3.65 26.81
C GLY A 747 -13.51 4.01 27.74
N LEU A 748 -13.83 4.35 28.98
CA LEU A 748 -12.95 4.69 30.11
C LEU A 748 -12.10 5.94 29.95
N ASN A 749 -11.24 6.00 28.93
CA ASN A 749 -10.37 7.15 28.69
C ASN A 749 -11.22 8.38 28.35
N ALA A 750 -10.77 9.57 28.80
CA ALA A 750 -11.38 10.81 28.35
C ALA A 750 -10.85 11.19 26.96
N PHE A 751 -11.70 11.85 26.18
CA PHE A 751 -11.38 12.41 24.87
C PHE A 751 -11.83 13.87 24.83
N LYS A 752 -11.12 14.69 24.08
CA LYS A 752 -11.45 16.11 23.89
C LYS A 752 -12.26 16.27 22.62
N PHE A 753 -13.54 16.57 22.77
CA PHE A 753 -14.44 16.91 21.68
C PHE A 753 -14.25 18.39 21.32
N ILE A 754 -14.27 18.70 20.03
CA ILE A 754 -14.09 20.05 19.51
C ILE A 754 -15.30 20.37 18.64
N ALA A 755 -16.10 21.36 19.06
CA ALA A 755 -17.29 21.81 18.36
C ALA A 755 -16.95 22.60 17.07
N GLU A 756 -17.98 22.94 16.29
CA GLU A 756 -17.83 23.66 15.01
C GLU A 756 -17.25 25.08 15.20
N ASP A 757 -17.55 25.72 16.33
CA ASP A 757 -17.03 27.04 16.72
C ASP A 757 -15.67 26.97 17.44
N GLY A 758 -15.14 25.77 17.65
CA GLY A 758 -13.88 25.51 18.32
C GLY A 758 -13.97 25.33 19.84
N GLU A 759 -15.16 25.30 20.43
CA GLU A 759 -15.32 24.98 21.85
C GLU A 759 -14.81 23.56 22.16
N GLU A 760 -13.99 23.43 23.21
CA GLU A 760 -13.38 22.16 23.61
C GLU A 760 -14.07 21.59 24.85
N THR A 761 -14.55 20.35 24.77
CA THR A 761 -15.22 19.66 25.89
C THR A 761 -14.62 18.26 26.10
N PHE A 762 -14.23 17.93 27.32
CA PHE A 762 -13.78 16.57 27.63
C PHE A 762 -14.96 15.65 27.91
N VAL A 763 -14.92 14.44 27.34
CA VAL A 763 -15.99 13.46 27.45
C VAL A 763 -15.47 12.03 27.66
N ARG A 764 -16.33 11.16 28.19
CA ARG A 764 -16.11 9.70 28.24
C ARG A 764 -17.27 8.96 27.57
N TYR A 765 -16.96 7.99 26.72
CA TYR A 765 -17.96 7.20 26.00
C TYR A 765 -18.63 6.14 26.89
N GLU A 766 -19.93 5.96 26.67
CA GLU A 766 -20.75 4.91 27.29
C GLU A 766 -21.72 4.33 26.25
N PHE A 767 -21.70 3.01 26.08
CA PHE A 767 -22.69 2.28 25.28
C PHE A 767 -23.77 1.69 26.19
N VAL A 768 -25.02 1.99 25.86
CA VAL A 768 -26.20 1.53 26.61
C VAL A 768 -27.05 0.63 25.71
N PRO A 769 -27.44 -0.57 26.15
CA PRO A 769 -28.21 -1.50 25.33
C PRO A 769 -29.63 -0.97 25.11
N VAL A 770 -30.09 -0.96 23.85
CA VAL A 770 -31.47 -0.57 23.51
C VAL A 770 -32.49 -1.55 24.12
N ALA A 771 -32.12 -2.83 24.23
CA ALA A 771 -32.95 -3.87 24.85
C ALA A 771 -33.02 -3.76 26.39
N GLY A 772 -32.25 -2.86 27.00
CA GLY A 772 -32.09 -2.75 28.44
C GLY A 772 -31.09 -3.75 29.02
N PHE A 773 -30.70 -3.50 30.27
CA PHE A 773 -29.76 -4.35 31.01
C PHE A 773 -30.43 -5.65 31.44
N SER A 774 -29.76 -6.78 31.21
CA SER A 774 -30.26 -8.09 31.65
C SER A 774 -29.11 -9.08 31.85
N HIS A 775 -29.11 -9.71 33.03
CA HIS A 775 -28.04 -10.57 33.52
C HIS A 775 -28.58 -11.91 34.01
N LEU A 776 -27.74 -12.94 33.94
CA LEU A 776 -28.05 -14.29 34.40
C LEU A 776 -27.80 -14.40 35.91
N SER A 777 -28.66 -15.16 36.59
CA SER A 777 -28.33 -15.66 37.91
C SER A 777 -27.16 -16.66 37.83
N PRO A 778 -26.37 -16.87 38.89
CA PRO A 778 -25.29 -17.86 38.88
C PRO A 778 -25.75 -19.27 38.48
N SER A 779 -26.95 -19.69 38.90
CA SER A 779 -27.51 -20.99 38.52
C SER A 779 -27.88 -21.07 37.05
N ASP A 780 -28.44 -20.01 36.47
CA ASP A 780 -28.78 -19.97 35.05
C ASP A 780 -27.53 -19.90 34.18
N ALA A 781 -26.52 -19.14 34.60
CA ALA A 781 -25.22 -19.07 33.93
C ALA A 781 -24.51 -20.43 33.91
N ALA A 782 -24.57 -21.19 35.00
CA ALA A 782 -24.01 -22.55 35.06
C ALA A 782 -24.74 -23.54 34.12
N ALA A 783 -26.01 -23.29 33.79
CA ALA A 783 -26.80 -24.11 32.88
C ALA A 783 -26.62 -23.75 31.40
N LYS A 784 -25.98 -22.62 31.08
CA LYS A 784 -25.68 -22.19 29.71
C LYS A 784 -24.52 -22.97 29.11
N SER A 785 -24.47 -23.03 27.78
CA SER A 785 -23.34 -23.59 27.04
C SER A 785 -22.07 -22.75 27.27
N PRO A 786 -20.86 -23.34 27.12
CA PRO A 786 -19.62 -22.57 27.19
C PRO A 786 -19.48 -21.45 26.13
N ASN A 787 -20.32 -21.43 25.09
CA ASN A 787 -20.28 -20.45 24.00
C ASN A 787 -21.60 -19.66 23.87
N TYR A 788 -22.38 -19.58 24.95
CA TYR A 788 -23.75 -19.11 24.89
C TYR A 788 -23.89 -17.67 24.35
N LEU A 789 -22.89 -16.80 24.51
CA LEU A 789 -22.98 -15.42 24.01
C LEU A 789 -22.77 -15.35 22.48
N ASP A 790 -21.89 -16.19 21.92
CA ASP A 790 -21.72 -16.30 20.46
C ASP A 790 -22.93 -17.01 19.81
N GLU A 791 -23.44 -18.06 20.45
CA GLU A 791 -24.66 -18.74 20.01
C GLU A 791 -25.86 -17.79 20.03
N GLU A 792 -26.03 -17.03 21.12
CA GLU A 792 -27.15 -16.11 21.30
C GLU A 792 -27.11 -14.95 20.30
N VAL A 793 -25.95 -14.32 20.06
CA VAL A 793 -25.88 -13.19 19.13
C VAL A 793 -26.17 -13.63 17.69
N ARG A 794 -25.72 -14.83 17.29
CA ARG A 794 -26.02 -15.41 15.98
C ARG A 794 -27.50 -15.73 15.81
N GLU A 795 -28.14 -16.25 16.86
CA GLU A 795 -29.58 -16.52 16.85
C GLU A 795 -30.39 -15.22 16.82
N ARG A 796 -30.04 -14.25 17.68
CA ARG A 796 -30.73 -12.98 17.82
C ARG A 796 -30.77 -12.18 16.52
N ILE A 797 -29.65 -12.11 15.80
CA ILE A 797 -29.57 -11.35 14.55
C ILE A 797 -30.62 -11.80 13.52
N ASN A 798 -30.96 -13.10 13.51
CA ASN A 798 -32.03 -13.61 12.64
C ASN A 798 -33.44 -13.13 13.04
N GLN A 799 -33.61 -12.63 14.27
CA GLN A 799 -34.86 -12.11 14.82
C GLN A 799 -34.91 -10.57 14.79
N GLY A 800 -33.76 -9.91 14.73
CA GLY A 800 -33.63 -8.46 14.64
C GLY A 800 -32.24 -7.96 15.08
N PRO A 801 -31.90 -6.70 14.78
CA PRO A 801 -30.58 -6.16 15.07
C PRO A 801 -30.33 -5.97 16.58
N VAL A 802 -29.07 -6.07 16.99
CA VAL A 802 -28.59 -5.65 18.31
C VAL A 802 -28.39 -4.13 18.29
N GLY A 803 -29.17 -3.42 19.10
CA GLY A 803 -29.10 -1.96 19.22
C GLY A 803 -28.29 -1.50 20.43
N MET A 804 -27.33 -0.60 20.23
CA MET A 804 -26.51 0.04 21.28
C MET A 804 -26.55 1.56 21.11
N LYS A 805 -27.07 2.29 22.10
CA LYS A 805 -26.96 3.76 22.14
C LYS A 805 -25.56 4.17 22.55
N LEU A 806 -24.98 5.14 21.86
CA LEU A 806 -23.72 5.76 22.25
C LEU A 806 -24.00 7.09 22.95
N LEU A 807 -23.62 7.17 24.21
CA LEU A 807 -23.68 8.37 25.03
C LEU A 807 -22.27 8.86 25.34
N VAL A 808 -22.18 10.13 25.70
CA VAL A 808 -20.98 10.74 26.29
C VAL A 808 -21.33 11.38 27.63
N GLN A 809 -20.55 11.07 28.65
CA GLN A 809 -20.55 11.79 29.92
C GLN A 809 -19.66 13.02 29.78
N ILE A 810 -20.13 14.20 30.20
CA ILE A 810 -19.41 15.47 30.08
C ILE A 810 -18.61 15.75 31.36
N ALA A 811 -17.32 16.08 31.20
CA ALA A 811 -16.46 16.53 32.30
C ALA A 811 -16.88 17.92 32.77
N ALA A 812 -16.88 18.15 34.09
CA ALA A 812 -16.97 19.50 34.63
C ALA A 812 -15.58 20.06 34.95
N GLU A 813 -15.52 21.35 35.24
CA GLU A 813 -14.29 21.99 35.70
C GLU A 813 -13.73 21.29 36.95
N GLY A 814 -12.46 20.89 36.89
CA GLY A 814 -11.78 20.17 37.97
C GLY A 814 -11.86 18.64 37.91
N ASP A 815 -12.65 18.06 36.98
CA ASP A 815 -12.61 16.61 36.75
C ASP A 815 -11.27 16.18 36.16
N VAL A 816 -10.79 15.00 36.58
CA VAL A 816 -9.51 14.44 36.10
C VAL A 816 -9.72 13.78 34.73
N VAL A 817 -9.03 14.29 33.71
CA VAL A 817 -9.21 13.86 32.30
C VAL A 817 -8.05 13.02 31.77
N ASP A 818 -6.96 12.89 32.52
CA ASP A 818 -5.72 12.20 32.14
C ASP A 818 -5.40 10.99 33.04
N ASP A 819 -6.40 10.51 33.79
CA ASP A 819 -6.32 9.30 34.61
C ASP A 819 -7.60 8.48 34.46
N VAL A 820 -7.49 7.36 33.75
CA VAL A 820 -8.58 6.41 33.52
C VAL A 820 -9.15 5.80 34.81
N THR A 821 -8.36 5.75 35.89
CA THR A 821 -8.75 5.11 37.15
C THR A 821 -9.64 6.01 38.00
N VAL A 822 -9.66 7.31 37.73
CA VAL A 822 -10.50 8.27 38.44
C VAL A 822 -11.87 8.33 37.78
N HIS A 823 -12.93 8.02 38.53
CA HIS A 823 -14.30 8.08 38.07
C HIS A 823 -14.88 9.49 38.20
N TRP A 824 -15.58 9.95 37.16
CA TRP A 824 -16.41 11.14 37.26
C TRP A 824 -17.74 10.81 37.95
N PRO A 825 -18.35 11.75 38.69
CA PRO A 825 -19.64 11.54 39.34
C PRO A 825 -20.70 11.00 38.37
N ALA A 826 -21.49 10.01 38.80
CA ALA A 826 -22.48 9.36 37.93
C ALA A 826 -23.58 10.31 37.45
N GLU A 827 -23.80 11.40 38.21
CA GLU A 827 -24.78 12.46 37.94
C GLU A 827 -24.31 13.49 36.92
N ARG A 828 -23.08 13.38 36.39
CA ARG A 828 -22.61 14.23 35.30
C ARG A 828 -23.55 14.14 34.11
N GLU A 829 -23.70 15.26 33.42
CA GLU A 829 -24.52 15.35 32.23
C GLU A 829 -24.09 14.29 31.22
N LYS A 830 -25.08 13.58 30.65
CA LYS A 830 -24.88 12.60 29.60
C LYS A 830 -25.66 13.03 28.36
N VAL A 831 -24.97 13.04 27.22
CA VAL A 831 -25.55 13.40 25.93
C VAL A 831 -25.54 12.18 25.03
N GLU A 832 -26.69 11.84 24.46
CA GLU A 832 -26.81 10.79 23.45
C GLU A 832 -26.27 11.32 22.10
N LEU A 833 -25.35 10.58 21.48
CA LEU A 833 -24.78 10.91 20.17
C LEU A 833 -25.51 10.18 19.03
N GLY A 834 -26.10 9.02 19.32
CA GLY A 834 -26.80 8.21 18.34
C GLY A 834 -26.92 6.75 18.75
N THR A 835 -27.32 5.90 17.81
CA THR A 835 -27.50 4.46 18.01
C THR A 835 -26.79 3.64 16.94
N VAL A 836 -26.06 2.61 17.37
CA VAL A 836 -25.51 1.56 16.52
C VAL A 836 -26.50 0.40 16.45
N TRP A 837 -26.73 -0.13 15.25
CA TRP A 837 -27.55 -1.32 14.99
C TRP A 837 -26.71 -2.38 14.29
N LEU A 838 -26.43 -3.49 14.96
CA LEU A 838 -25.65 -4.62 14.43
C LEU A 838 -26.60 -5.71 13.96
N ASP A 839 -26.53 -6.04 12.67
CA ASP A 839 -27.55 -6.87 12.00
C ASP A 839 -26.97 -8.04 11.21
N THR A 840 -25.64 -8.19 11.18
CA THR A 840 -24.98 -9.22 10.39
C THR A 840 -23.77 -9.75 11.15
N VAL A 841 -23.66 -11.08 11.29
CA VAL A 841 -22.42 -11.71 11.77
C VAL A 841 -21.48 -11.92 10.59
N ASP A 842 -20.22 -11.56 10.75
CA ASP A 842 -19.19 -11.80 9.74
C ASP A 842 -18.82 -13.30 9.68
N GLU A 843 -19.15 -13.94 8.56
CA GLU A 843 -18.88 -15.36 8.32
C GLU A 843 -17.38 -15.66 8.15
N ASP A 844 -16.57 -14.70 7.69
CA ASP A 844 -15.10 -14.77 7.65
C ASP A 844 -14.47 -14.16 8.92
N GLY A 845 -15.20 -14.21 10.05
CA GLY A 845 -14.80 -13.53 11.28
C GLY A 845 -13.34 -13.79 11.72
N ALA A 846 -12.77 -14.96 11.44
CA ALA A 846 -11.36 -15.25 11.69
C ALA A 846 -10.40 -14.50 10.74
N GLY A 847 -10.72 -14.43 9.44
CA GLY A 847 -9.96 -13.67 8.44
C GLY A 847 -10.02 -12.16 8.71
N THR A 848 -11.21 -11.63 9.01
CA THR A 848 -11.39 -10.22 9.39
C THR A 848 -10.65 -9.88 10.69
N GLN A 849 -10.71 -10.74 11.71
CA GLN A 849 -9.98 -10.55 12.97
C GLN A 849 -8.46 -10.55 12.78
N LYS A 850 -7.94 -11.38 11.88
CA LYS A 850 -6.50 -11.40 11.57
C LYS A 850 -6.03 -10.07 10.97
N LYS A 851 -6.86 -9.47 10.10
CA LYS A 851 -6.52 -8.24 9.36
C LYS A 851 -6.85 -6.95 10.11
N THR A 852 -7.75 -6.99 11.09
CA THR A 852 -8.24 -5.79 11.79
C THR A 852 -7.45 -5.46 13.06
N ILE A 853 -7.08 -4.19 13.22
CA ILE A 853 -6.66 -3.58 14.50
C ILE A 853 -7.61 -2.43 14.79
N PHE A 854 -8.18 -2.38 16.00
CA PHE A 854 -8.94 -1.22 16.49
C PHE A 854 -7.99 -0.24 17.18
N ASP A 855 -7.96 1.02 16.76
CA ASP A 855 -7.06 2.04 17.30
C ASP A 855 -7.73 2.87 18.42
N PRO A 856 -7.22 2.89 19.66
CA PRO A 856 -7.78 3.72 20.72
C PRO A 856 -7.59 5.23 20.50
N ILE A 857 -6.76 5.64 19.53
CA ILE A 857 -6.57 7.05 19.18
C ILE A 857 -7.60 7.44 18.09
N PRO A 858 -8.42 8.49 18.28
CA PRO A 858 -9.54 8.80 17.40
C PRO A 858 -9.17 9.10 15.94
N ARG A 859 -8.02 9.76 15.69
CA ARG A 859 -7.47 10.13 14.36
C ARG A 859 -8.46 10.79 13.40
N VAL A 860 -9.44 11.53 13.93
CA VAL A 860 -10.42 12.26 13.14
C VAL A 860 -10.52 13.70 13.62
N GLU A 861 -10.90 14.59 12.70
CA GLU A 861 -11.19 15.98 13.07
C GLU A 861 -12.38 16.03 14.03
N GLY A 862 -12.30 16.92 15.02
CA GLY A 862 -13.36 17.12 16.02
C GLY A 862 -13.23 16.27 17.28
N ILE A 863 -12.27 15.33 17.34
CA ILE A 863 -12.01 14.50 18.53
C ILE A 863 -10.50 14.29 18.69
N GLU A 864 -9.97 14.70 19.83
CA GLU A 864 -8.57 14.51 20.21
C GLU A 864 -8.45 13.57 21.43
N ALA A 865 -7.31 12.89 21.54
CA ALA A 865 -6.97 12.14 22.75
C ALA A 865 -6.75 13.10 23.94
N SER A 866 -7.12 12.67 25.15
CA SER A 866 -6.65 13.33 26.37
C SER A 866 -5.17 13.04 26.62
N LYS A 867 -4.62 13.62 27.69
CA LYS A 867 -3.23 13.36 28.12
C LYS A 867 -3.07 12.07 28.93
N ASP A 868 -4.08 11.20 28.91
CA ASP A 868 -4.04 9.92 29.61
C ASP A 868 -2.89 9.05 29.05
N PRO A 869 -1.91 8.67 29.88
CA PRO A 869 -0.72 7.94 29.45
C PRO A 869 -1.03 6.52 28.93
N LEU A 870 -2.24 6.00 29.16
CA LEU A 870 -2.64 4.71 28.62
C LEU A 870 -3.10 4.76 27.17
N LEU A 871 -3.48 5.91 26.61
CA LEU A 871 -3.94 5.98 25.22
C LEU A 871 -2.82 5.60 24.24
N ASP A 872 -1.66 6.25 24.34
CA ASP A 872 -0.50 5.96 23.49
C ASP A 872 0.09 4.57 23.77
N PHE A 873 0.11 4.18 25.04
CA PHE A 873 0.56 2.85 25.45
C PHE A 873 -0.33 1.74 24.86
N ARG A 874 -1.66 1.89 24.95
CA ARG A 874 -2.62 0.95 24.35
C ARG A 874 -2.48 0.93 22.83
N ALA A 875 -2.35 2.08 22.18
CA ALA A 875 -2.12 2.14 20.73
C ALA A 875 -0.88 1.32 20.33
N ALA A 876 0.24 1.45 21.07
CA ALA A 876 1.43 0.65 20.85
C ALA A 876 1.19 -0.86 21.03
N VAL A 877 0.53 -1.27 22.12
CA VAL A 877 0.23 -2.70 22.39
C VAL A 877 -0.65 -3.30 21.28
N TYR A 878 -1.69 -2.57 20.84
CA TYR A 878 -2.63 -3.03 19.81
C TYR A 878 -1.94 -3.16 18.46
N LEU A 879 -1.04 -2.23 18.14
CA LEU A 879 -0.23 -2.24 16.93
C LEU A 879 0.79 -3.40 16.91
N ILE A 880 1.57 -3.55 17.98
CA ILE A 880 2.56 -4.63 18.13
C ILE A 880 1.85 -5.98 18.01
N SER A 881 0.76 -6.18 18.77
CA SER A 881 0.02 -7.43 18.71
C SER A 881 -0.63 -7.67 17.35
N GLY A 882 -1.12 -6.61 16.69
CA GLY A 882 -1.72 -6.72 15.36
C GLY A 882 -0.72 -7.13 14.28
N ARG A 883 0.51 -6.61 14.34
CA ARG A 883 1.61 -7.03 13.46
C ARG A 883 1.94 -8.50 13.65
N GLU A 884 2.14 -8.93 14.90
CA GLU A 884 2.40 -10.35 15.21
C GLU A 884 1.30 -11.28 14.68
N ARG A 885 0.03 -10.87 14.76
CA ARG A 885 -1.10 -11.68 14.25
C ARG A 885 -1.19 -11.73 12.74
N ARG A 886 -0.74 -10.70 12.04
CA ARG A 886 -0.71 -10.68 10.56
C ARG A 886 0.46 -11.48 10.01
N GLU A 887 1.58 -11.48 10.73
CA GLU A 887 2.79 -12.26 10.43
C GLU A 887 2.61 -13.77 10.72
N ALA A 888 1.83 -14.11 11.74
CA ALA A 888 1.42 -15.47 12.13
C ALA A 888 0.49 -16.15 11.12
#